data_AF-A0A455SCX4-F1
#
_entry.id   AF-A0A455SCX4-F1
#
_cell.length_a   1.000
_cell.length_b   1.000
_cell.length_c   1.000
_cell.angle_alpha   90.00
_cell.angle_beta   90.00
_cell.angle_gamma   90.00
#
_symmetry.space_group_name_H-M   'P 1'
#
loop_
_entity.id
_entity.type
_entity.pdbx_description
1 polymer ?
#
loop_
_entity_poly.entity_id
_entity_poly.type
_entity_poly.pdbx_seq_one_letter_code
_entity_poly.pdbx_strand_id
1 'polypeptide(L)'
;MPEIPEMHQWSQYLQRRVVRLLLLHDGPLFYRKFRTFLTETAIAQVPLLQQYDLYIKLRTMCGELLDDILPRITRQLTLKTTQTMLQEDAPTRGEIDWPRTIEETLATFPGQPPVTFVTRLRNRSYRTPENLLMVAILQRVQAELQRVRQELQGDEALTRTERQFLAQSEEVLAKELSAPFSLGLRAEAAGVSLPLLISDVQAHLRPGPNPYRDLLAWWERFTRFRFGRMAQPEKALALTSERQDEKVDAWLYELWIVLELLNLLHEEGALLTPSVRLSDEQMQCLFCWNGRQFRLWYNRQLDTVTSYEAIWDHAPPTRPDYVIERAEPLEVRHQGRLIWREPPVLLDAKYYSGDQAADTHLPIKKLLGDMTLLGAKVGALFFPMLAEPEEPQQVTRTLRPGESRYVADREQCVHLYRLVPTMPVAQLKERLRAVLDMATAQLPERPAPCCQGVRLDPDTVNASAYRTPGRLILCRKAHIGDEVFDLVDAEVDCLRNPRVCHVIGQAIVPPVVMRSLTDEQLMEKIRDFRQSNAARLKEALLQGDEEKAERIRDHILGVVGQAVEQYVGIFGDTSDIDENFKRWIFGEYWKTNRNCLSEESRKSLVSGEYVWRMLQGVTLPDWTAPAIQFCRCLEMELKRRFYYPCENDYTLGRSGFTLGTLGFFYRNRQKAGKNWETCCRRVRASGGDLAAFEAVVQRMIQERVSENRNKLAHEGTVERHVAESLRDSIIGSRAHPGLLLWFVQNVNVGS
;
A
#
# COMPACT_ATOMS: atom_id res chain seq x y z
N MET A 1 -51.85 0.03 8.88
CA MET A 1 -50.52 -0.42 9.35
C MET A 1 -50.39 -1.88 8.97
N PRO A 2 -49.60 -2.25 7.96
CA PRO A 2 -49.28 -3.64 7.72
C PRO A 2 -48.29 -4.08 8.81
N GLU A 3 -48.55 -5.27 9.35
CA GLU A 3 -47.78 -5.96 10.37
C GLU A 3 -46.37 -6.30 9.87
N ILE A 4 -45.51 -6.82 10.76
CA ILE A 4 -44.08 -7.09 10.56
C ILE A 4 -43.85 -8.58 10.19
N PRO A 5 -44.01 -9.02 8.92
CA PRO A 5 -43.50 -10.31 8.44
C PRO A 5 -42.22 -10.20 7.60
N GLU A 6 -41.73 -9.00 7.28
CA GLU A 6 -40.58 -8.81 6.37
C GLU A 6 -39.20 -9.11 6.99
N MET A 7 -38.95 -8.78 8.27
CA MET A 7 -37.61 -8.95 8.87
C MET A 7 -37.13 -10.41 8.95
N HIS A 8 -38.03 -11.37 9.19
CA HIS A 8 -37.69 -12.79 9.27
C HIS A 8 -37.30 -13.37 7.90
N GLN A 9 -37.99 -12.97 6.84
CA GLN A 9 -37.63 -13.34 5.47
C GLN A 9 -36.31 -12.68 5.05
N TRP A 10 -36.04 -11.49 5.59
CA TRP A 10 -34.88 -10.69 5.27
C TRP A 10 -33.57 -11.25 5.83
N SER A 11 -33.52 -11.65 7.11
CA SER A 11 -32.34 -12.32 7.70
C SER A 11 -32.03 -13.64 6.96
N GLN A 12 -33.05 -14.42 6.61
CA GLN A 12 -32.86 -15.64 5.81
C GLN A 12 -32.29 -15.35 4.41
N TYR A 13 -32.79 -14.31 3.74
CA TYR A 13 -32.30 -13.91 2.43
C TYR A 13 -30.84 -13.41 2.50
N LEU A 14 -30.51 -12.62 3.53
CA LEU A 14 -29.16 -12.14 3.81
C LEU A 14 -28.18 -13.32 3.99
N GLN A 15 -28.52 -14.27 4.86
CA GLN A 15 -27.73 -15.48 5.09
C GLN A 15 -27.49 -16.25 3.79
N ARG A 16 -28.53 -16.40 2.95
CA ARG A 16 -28.43 -17.09 1.65
C ARG A 16 -27.49 -16.37 0.67
N ARG A 17 -27.60 -15.04 0.57
CA ARG A 17 -26.71 -14.21 -0.26
C ARG A 17 -25.25 -14.36 0.16
N VAL A 18 -24.98 -14.27 1.47
CA VAL A 18 -23.63 -14.47 2.00
C VAL A 18 -23.11 -15.85 1.61
N VAL A 19 -23.84 -16.93 1.93
CA VAL A 19 -23.44 -18.31 1.58
C VAL A 19 -23.14 -18.47 0.09
N ARG A 20 -23.99 -17.91 -0.78
CA ARG A 20 -23.78 -17.94 -2.23
C ARG A 20 -22.48 -17.27 -2.65
N LEU A 21 -22.19 -16.06 -2.13
CA LEU A 21 -20.96 -15.33 -2.45
C LEU A 21 -19.71 -16.08 -1.95
N LEU A 22 -19.81 -16.73 -0.79
CA LEU A 22 -18.75 -17.57 -0.26
C LEU A 22 -18.49 -18.79 -1.14
N LEU A 23 -19.55 -19.50 -1.54
CA LEU A 23 -19.45 -20.64 -2.47
C LEU A 23 -18.79 -20.25 -3.79
N LEU A 24 -19.21 -19.12 -4.36
CA LEU A 24 -18.69 -18.61 -5.61
C LEU A 24 -17.19 -18.28 -5.53
N HIS A 25 -16.75 -17.69 -4.41
CA HIS A 25 -15.43 -17.07 -4.30
C HIS A 25 -14.38 -17.80 -3.45
N ASP A 26 -14.78 -18.87 -2.73
CA ASP A 26 -13.88 -19.66 -1.86
C ASP A 26 -12.64 -20.19 -2.60
N GLY A 27 -12.82 -20.68 -3.83
CA GLY A 27 -11.73 -21.10 -4.71
C GLY A 27 -11.00 -19.92 -5.36
N PRO A 28 -11.67 -19.12 -6.21
CA PRO A 28 -11.00 -18.17 -7.10
C PRO A 28 -10.43 -16.94 -6.40
N LEU A 29 -11.08 -16.43 -5.35
CA LEU A 29 -10.61 -15.21 -4.64
C LEU A 29 -9.91 -15.54 -3.33
N PHE A 30 -10.45 -16.49 -2.57
CA PHE A 30 -10.00 -16.71 -1.20
C PHE A 30 -9.01 -17.85 -1.04
N TYR A 31 -8.69 -18.62 -2.09
CA TYR A 31 -7.75 -19.74 -2.05
C TYR A 31 -8.03 -20.73 -0.89
N ARG A 32 -9.31 -20.96 -0.57
CA ARG A 32 -9.79 -21.77 0.56
C ARG A 32 -9.41 -21.23 1.96
N LYS A 33 -8.93 -19.99 2.08
CA LYS A 33 -8.54 -19.33 3.35
C LYS A 33 -9.69 -18.59 4.04
N PHE A 34 -10.78 -18.26 3.35
CA PHE A 34 -11.96 -17.61 3.96
C PHE A 34 -12.54 -18.41 5.12
N ARG A 35 -12.32 -19.73 5.11
CA ARG A 35 -12.81 -20.64 6.15
C ARG A 35 -12.05 -20.50 7.46
N THR A 36 -10.75 -20.18 7.43
CA THR A 36 -9.98 -19.82 8.63
C THR A 36 -10.59 -18.57 9.27
N PHE A 37 -10.86 -17.55 8.43
CA PHE A 37 -11.53 -16.33 8.86
C PHE A 37 -12.92 -16.56 9.47
N LEU A 38 -13.71 -17.53 9.00
CA LEU A 38 -15.02 -17.86 9.61
C LEU A 38 -14.92 -18.75 10.86
N THR A 39 -14.03 -19.74 10.88
CA THR A 39 -13.95 -20.77 11.94
C THR A 39 -13.41 -20.24 13.26
N GLU A 40 -12.67 -19.13 13.23
CA GLU A 40 -12.19 -18.42 14.42
C GLU A 40 -13.28 -17.50 15.02
N THR A 41 -14.49 -17.50 14.45
CA THR A 41 -15.59 -16.63 14.88
C THR A 41 -16.75 -17.43 15.49
N ALA A 42 -17.52 -16.80 16.38
CA ALA A 42 -18.72 -17.38 16.99
C ALA A 42 -19.84 -17.71 15.97
N ILE A 43 -19.69 -17.30 14.70
CA ILE A 43 -20.67 -17.45 13.61
C ILE A 43 -20.74 -18.86 13.03
N ALA A 44 -19.79 -19.75 13.35
CA ALA A 44 -19.91 -21.18 13.05
C ALA A 44 -21.21 -21.81 13.63
N GLN A 45 -21.95 -21.08 14.46
CA GLN A 45 -23.24 -21.48 15.02
C GLN A 45 -24.47 -21.12 14.17
N VAL A 46 -24.33 -20.33 13.08
CA VAL A 46 -25.46 -19.98 12.20
C VAL A 46 -25.91 -21.21 11.41
N PRO A 47 -27.20 -21.62 11.47
CA PRO A 47 -27.68 -22.86 10.86
C PRO A 47 -27.38 -23.01 9.37
N LEU A 48 -27.54 -21.93 8.58
CA LEU A 48 -27.28 -21.97 7.14
C LEU A 48 -25.77 -22.12 6.81
N LEU A 49 -24.89 -21.56 7.65
CA LEU A 49 -23.45 -21.73 7.51
C LEU A 49 -23.00 -23.14 7.93
N GLN A 50 -23.62 -23.72 8.96
CA GLN A 50 -23.41 -25.13 9.31
C GLN A 50 -23.83 -26.09 8.20
N GLN A 51 -24.91 -25.77 7.48
CA GLN A 51 -25.33 -26.53 6.30
C GLN A 51 -24.30 -26.42 5.15
N TYR A 52 -23.68 -25.25 4.98
CA TYR A 52 -22.56 -25.08 4.05
C TYR A 52 -21.32 -25.88 4.46
N ASP A 53 -20.96 -25.90 5.74
CA ASP A 53 -19.86 -26.74 6.25
C ASP A 53 -20.14 -28.23 6.00
N LEU A 54 -21.38 -28.66 6.16
CA LEU A 54 -21.81 -30.03 5.85
C LEU A 54 -21.71 -30.32 4.35
N TYR A 55 -22.11 -29.39 3.49
CA TYR A 55 -21.92 -29.50 2.03
C TYR A 55 -20.44 -29.68 1.66
N ILE A 56 -19.53 -28.87 2.22
CA ILE A 56 -18.09 -28.98 1.99
C ILE A 56 -17.55 -30.32 2.47
N LYS A 57 -17.96 -30.75 3.67
CA LYS A 57 -17.57 -32.04 4.24
C LYS A 57 -17.93 -33.17 3.28
N LEU A 58 -19.16 -33.17 2.77
CA LEU A 58 -19.61 -34.14 1.78
C LEU A 58 -18.78 -34.03 0.49
N ARG A 59 -18.55 -32.82 -0.03
CA ARG A 59 -17.73 -32.60 -1.23
C ARG A 59 -16.29 -33.10 -1.10
N THR A 60 -15.69 -32.95 0.08
CA THR A 60 -14.30 -33.32 0.33
C THR A 60 -14.15 -34.82 0.55
N MET A 61 -15.10 -35.43 1.28
CA MET A 61 -14.98 -36.81 1.75
C MET A 61 -15.67 -37.83 0.84
N CYS A 62 -16.70 -37.44 0.08
CA CYS A 62 -17.45 -38.38 -0.76
C CYS A 62 -16.62 -38.88 -1.96
N GLY A 63 -15.70 -38.09 -2.52
CA GLY A 63 -14.84 -38.56 -3.60
C GLY A 63 -14.00 -39.78 -3.20
N GLU A 64 -13.34 -39.73 -2.04
CA GLU A 64 -12.56 -40.86 -1.52
C GLU A 64 -13.42 -42.10 -1.27
N LEU A 65 -14.63 -41.92 -0.72
CA LEU A 65 -15.56 -43.02 -0.47
C LEU A 65 -16.05 -43.67 -1.77
N LEU A 66 -16.54 -42.86 -2.71
CA LEU A 66 -17.24 -43.32 -3.91
C LEU A 66 -16.29 -43.78 -5.00
N ASP A 67 -15.14 -43.13 -5.16
CA ASP A 67 -14.23 -43.39 -6.28
C ASP A 67 -13.14 -44.43 -5.96
N ASP A 68 -12.79 -44.64 -4.68
CA ASP A 68 -11.72 -45.56 -4.26
C ASP A 68 -12.21 -46.68 -3.31
N ILE A 69 -12.72 -46.32 -2.13
CA ILE A 69 -13.02 -47.30 -1.07
C ILE A 69 -14.15 -48.25 -1.50
N LEU A 70 -15.28 -47.70 -1.94
CA LEU A 70 -16.47 -48.47 -2.28
C LEU A 70 -16.24 -49.45 -3.45
N PRO A 71 -15.61 -49.07 -4.58
CA PRO A 71 -15.26 -50.00 -5.66
C PRO A 71 -14.36 -51.17 -5.23
N ARG A 72 -13.46 -50.95 -4.26
CA ARG A 72 -12.61 -52.02 -3.73
C ARG A 72 -13.38 -53.01 -2.87
N ILE A 73 -14.35 -52.51 -2.08
CA ILE A 73 -15.22 -53.37 -1.27
C ILE A 73 -16.16 -54.20 -2.15
N THR A 74 -16.80 -53.59 -3.16
CA THR A 74 -17.75 -54.30 -4.03
C THR A 74 -17.07 -55.40 -4.86
N ARG A 75 -15.79 -55.24 -5.20
CA ARG A 75 -14.98 -56.30 -5.83
C ARG A 75 -14.63 -57.47 -4.90
N GLN A 76 -14.68 -57.25 -3.58
CA GLN A 76 -14.24 -58.22 -2.56
C GLN A 76 -15.23 -58.29 -1.39
N LEU A 77 -16.51 -58.55 -1.69
CA LEU A 77 -17.53 -58.71 -0.66
C LEU A 77 -17.23 -59.90 0.25
N THR A 78 -17.43 -59.71 1.55
CA THR A 78 -17.18 -60.77 2.53
C THR A 78 -18.32 -61.80 2.46
N LEU A 79 -17.97 -63.09 2.43
CA LEU A 79 -18.94 -64.17 2.34
C LEU A 79 -18.84 -65.07 3.56
N LYS A 80 -19.93 -65.21 4.30
CA LYS A 80 -20.05 -66.22 5.35
C LYS A 80 -20.62 -67.48 4.74
N THR A 81 -19.83 -68.56 4.76
CA THR A 81 -20.29 -69.89 4.34
C THR A 81 -20.76 -70.63 5.58
N THR A 82 -22.06 -70.88 5.69
CA THR A 82 -22.65 -71.72 6.74
C THR A 82 -23.05 -73.06 6.16
N GLN A 83 -22.83 -74.14 6.91
CA GLN A 83 -23.36 -75.45 6.55
C GLN A 83 -24.70 -75.62 7.26
N THR A 84 -25.77 -75.79 6.49
CA THR A 84 -27.09 -76.11 7.02
C THR A 84 -27.39 -77.57 6.72
N MET A 85 -27.80 -78.29 7.75
CA MET A 85 -28.34 -79.64 7.61
C MET A 85 -29.79 -79.53 7.15
N LEU A 86 -30.14 -80.20 6.05
CA LEU A 86 -31.51 -80.28 5.53
C LEU A 86 -31.90 -81.74 5.36
N GLN A 87 -33.18 -82.05 5.49
CA GLN A 87 -33.74 -83.33 5.09
C GLN A 87 -34.41 -83.10 3.72
N GLU A 88 -33.91 -83.75 2.68
CA GLU A 88 -34.33 -83.53 1.29
C GLU A 88 -34.75 -84.86 0.64
N ASP A 89 -35.81 -84.84 -0.16
CA ASP A 89 -36.10 -85.93 -1.09
C ASP A 89 -35.15 -85.87 -2.31
N ALA A 90 -34.88 -87.00 -2.95
CA ALA A 90 -34.09 -87.03 -4.16
C ALA A 90 -34.78 -86.24 -5.31
N PRO A 91 -34.05 -85.43 -6.10
CA PRO A 91 -32.59 -85.25 -6.11
C PRO A 91 -32.07 -84.24 -5.06
N THR A 92 -31.06 -84.65 -4.31
CA THR A 92 -30.42 -83.87 -3.24
C THR A 92 -29.50 -82.77 -3.77
N ARG A 93 -29.47 -81.60 -3.11
CA ARG A 93 -28.65 -80.44 -3.54
C ARG A 93 -27.28 -80.34 -2.86
N GLY A 94 -27.13 -81.00 -1.71
CA GLY A 94 -25.93 -80.96 -0.87
C GLY A 94 -25.18 -82.29 -0.77
N GLU A 95 -24.14 -82.32 0.06
CA GLU A 95 -23.41 -83.55 0.38
C GLU A 95 -24.24 -84.40 1.36
N ILE A 96 -24.52 -85.65 1.02
CA ILE A 96 -25.34 -86.53 1.86
C ILE A 96 -24.54 -86.98 3.10
N ASP A 97 -25.10 -86.75 4.29
CA ASP A 97 -24.64 -87.31 5.55
C ASP A 97 -25.18 -88.75 5.69
N TRP A 98 -24.46 -89.68 5.07
CA TRP A 98 -24.85 -91.09 5.05
C TRP A 98 -25.06 -91.70 6.44
N PRO A 99 -24.19 -91.50 7.44
CA PRO A 99 -24.40 -92.04 8.78
C PRO A 99 -25.75 -91.64 9.37
N ARG A 100 -26.11 -90.36 9.33
CA ARG A 100 -27.39 -89.87 9.87
C ARG A 100 -28.59 -90.30 9.04
N THR A 101 -28.46 -90.28 7.71
CA THR A 101 -29.51 -90.74 6.79
C THR A 101 -29.86 -92.21 7.05
N ILE A 102 -28.83 -93.05 7.27
CA ILE A 102 -29.00 -94.47 7.56
C ILE A 102 -29.65 -94.67 8.94
N GLU A 103 -29.19 -93.96 9.97
CA GLU A 103 -29.77 -94.02 11.32
C GLU A 103 -31.27 -93.64 11.31
N GLU A 104 -31.63 -92.53 10.68
CA GLU A 104 -33.01 -92.06 10.60
C GLU A 104 -33.90 -93.00 9.77
N THR A 105 -33.36 -93.57 8.69
CA THR A 105 -34.09 -94.55 7.86
C THR A 105 -34.30 -95.86 8.61
N LEU A 106 -33.29 -96.35 9.34
CA LEU A 106 -33.43 -97.55 10.19
C LEU A 106 -34.45 -97.35 11.30
N ALA A 107 -34.52 -96.15 11.89
CA ALA A 107 -35.48 -95.82 12.93
C ALA A 107 -36.92 -95.73 12.41
N THR A 108 -37.12 -95.24 11.18
CA THR A 108 -38.45 -94.93 10.65
C THR A 108 -39.00 -96.03 9.74
N PHE A 109 -38.15 -96.65 8.91
CA PHE A 109 -38.48 -97.69 7.93
C PHE A 109 -37.39 -98.77 7.85
N PRO A 110 -37.25 -99.63 8.89
CA PRO A 110 -36.18 -100.62 8.95
C PRO A 110 -36.24 -101.60 7.76
N GLY A 111 -35.10 -101.77 7.07
CA GLY A 111 -34.95 -102.69 5.94
C GLY A 111 -35.33 -102.13 4.56
N GLN A 112 -35.77 -100.87 4.48
CA GLN A 112 -36.06 -100.19 3.22
C GLN A 112 -34.94 -99.20 2.84
N PRO A 113 -34.72 -98.93 1.54
CA PRO A 113 -33.78 -97.90 1.11
C PRO A 113 -34.27 -96.49 1.53
N PRO A 114 -33.35 -95.55 1.85
CA PRO A 114 -33.70 -94.20 2.26
C PRO A 114 -34.43 -93.43 1.15
N VAL A 115 -35.58 -92.84 1.48
CA VAL A 115 -36.38 -91.99 0.57
C VAL A 115 -36.09 -90.50 0.80
N THR A 116 -35.79 -90.14 2.06
CA THR A 116 -35.29 -88.81 2.45
C THR A 116 -33.81 -88.91 2.82
N PHE A 117 -33.04 -87.88 2.46
CA PHE A 117 -31.61 -87.81 2.70
C PHE A 117 -31.30 -86.62 3.58
N VAL A 118 -30.45 -86.83 4.58
CA VAL A 118 -29.91 -85.76 5.41
C VAL A 118 -28.72 -85.16 4.66
N THR A 119 -28.83 -83.94 4.16
CA THR A 119 -27.80 -83.28 3.34
C THR A 119 -27.17 -82.08 4.05
N ARG A 120 -25.88 -81.86 3.78
CA ARG A 120 -25.12 -80.67 4.16
C ARG A 120 -25.07 -79.71 2.98
N LEU A 121 -25.88 -78.66 3.03
CA LEU A 121 -25.85 -77.60 2.03
C LEU A 121 -24.91 -76.48 2.49
N ARG A 122 -23.94 -76.13 1.64
CA ARG A 122 -23.12 -74.93 1.84
C ARG A 122 -23.91 -73.71 1.39
N ASN A 123 -24.49 -72.99 2.34
CA ASN A 123 -25.15 -71.72 2.07
C ASN A 123 -24.12 -70.59 2.15
N ARG A 124 -23.99 -69.82 1.06
CA ARG A 124 -23.14 -68.62 1.02
C ARG A 124 -24.01 -67.41 1.24
N SER A 125 -23.81 -66.71 2.35
CA SER A 125 -24.55 -65.51 2.68
C SER A 125 -23.64 -64.29 2.68
N TYR A 126 -24.12 -63.20 2.08
CA TYR A 126 -23.52 -61.87 2.20
C TYR A 126 -23.88 -61.18 3.53
N ARG A 127 -24.67 -61.84 4.39
CA ARG A 127 -25.01 -61.34 5.73
C ARG A 127 -23.83 -61.53 6.67
N THR A 128 -22.87 -60.62 6.55
CA THR A 128 -21.70 -60.53 7.43
C THR A 128 -21.66 -59.15 8.10
N PRO A 129 -21.06 -59.02 9.30
CA PRO A 129 -20.95 -57.72 9.98
C PRO A 129 -20.27 -56.65 9.13
N GLU A 130 -19.28 -57.02 8.30
CA GLU A 130 -18.54 -56.10 7.43
C GLU A 130 -19.40 -55.51 6.31
N ASN A 131 -20.18 -56.37 5.62
CA ASN A 131 -21.10 -55.91 4.58
C ASN A 131 -22.25 -55.09 5.18
N LEU A 132 -22.73 -55.49 6.36
CA LEU A 132 -23.76 -54.76 7.10
C LEU A 132 -23.27 -53.36 7.50
N LEU A 133 -22.02 -53.25 7.96
CA LEU A 133 -21.38 -51.98 8.30
C LEU A 133 -21.30 -51.04 7.09
N MET A 134 -20.90 -51.58 5.93
CA MET A 134 -20.86 -50.81 4.69
C MET A 134 -22.24 -50.25 4.35
N VAL A 135 -23.28 -51.09 4.32
CA VAL A 135 -24.65 -50.65 3.99
C VAL A 135 -25.15 -49.60 4.99
N ALA A 136 -24.87 -49.77 6.28
CA ALA A 136 -25.26 -48.80 7.32
C ALA A 136 -24.56 -47.44 7.15
N ILE A 137 -23.26 -47.43 6.82
CA ILE A 137 -22.51 -46.19 6.53
C ILE A 137 -23.06 -45.50 5.28
N LEU A 138 -23.31 -46.25 4.19
CA LEU A 138 -23.85 -45.69 2.95
C LEU A 138 -25.24 -45.08 3.14
N GLN A 139 -26.12 -45.73 3.92
CA GLN A 139 -27.43 -45.18 4.30
C GLN A 139 -27.28 -43.86 5.08
N ARG A 140 -26.32 -43.79 6.00
CA ARG A 140 -26.08 -42.57 6.79
C ARG A 140 -25.56 -41.42 5.95
N VAL A 141 -24.64 -41.68 5.02
CA VAL A 141 -24.12 -40.67 4.08
C VAL A 141 -25.21 -40.21 3.10
N GLN A 142 -26.02 -41.14 2.59
CA GLN A 142 -27.16 -40.81 1.73
C GLN A 142 -28.17 -39.90 2.44
N ALA A 143 -28.48 -40.15 3.71
CA ALA A 143 -29.38 -39.30 4.49
C ALA A 143 -28.82 -37.88 4.67
N GLU A 144 -27.51 -37.73 4.94
CA GLU A 144 -26.87 -36.41 5.05
C GLU A 144 -26.84 -35.66 3.70
N LEU A 145 -26.58 -36.35 2.58
CA LEU A 145 -26.66 -35.77 1.23
C LEU A 145 -28.07 -35.29 0.89
N GLN A 146 -29.09 -36.10 1.18
CA GLN A 146 -30.49 -35.74 0.96
C GLN A 146 -30.92 -34.54 1.81
N ARG A 147 -30.49 -34.52 3.07
CA ARG A 147 -30.73 -33.40 3.99
C ARG A 147 -30.15 -32.10 3.44
N VAL A 148 -28.86 -32.08 3.10
CA VAL A 148 -28.19 -30.89 2.51
C VAL A 148 -28.87 -30.47 1.22
N ARG A 149 -29.23 -31.42 0.35
CA ARG A 149 -29.90 -31.12 -0.91
C ARG A 149 -31.27 -30.48 -0.69
N GLN A 150 -32.09 -31.00 0.23
CA GLN A 150 -33.42 -30.46 0.53
C GLN A 150 -33.35 -29.10 1.23
N GLU A 151 -32.45 -28.94 2.19
CA GLU A 151 -32.29 -27.70 2.96
C GLU A 151 -31.70 -26.55 2.10
N LEU A 152 -30.83 -26.87 1.13
CA LEU A 152 -30.21 -25.90 0.22
C LEU A 152 -30.89 -25.78 -1.16
N GLN A 153 -32.05 -26.43 -1.36
CA GLN A 153 -32.79 -26.43 -2.62
C GLN A 153 -33.59 -25.14 -2.90
N GLY A 154 -33.63 -24.18 -1.96
CA GLY A 154 -34.19 -22.85 -2.20
C GLY A 154 -33.48 -22.13 -3.35
N ASP A 155 -34.21 -21.27 -4.09
CA ASP A 155 -33.93 -20.89 -5.48
C ASP A 155 -32.50 -20.40 -5.83
N GLU A 156 -31.63 -20.00 -4.90
CA GLU A 156 -30.33 -19.40 -5.24
C GLU A 156 -29.10 -19.85 -4.43
N ALA A 157 -29.18 -20.85 -3.54
CA ALA A 157 -28.05 -21.15 -2.63
C ALA A 157 -26.89 -21.93 -3.27
N LEU A 158 -27.19 -22.96 -4.07
CA LEU A 158 -26.18 -23.81 -4.72
C LEU A 158 -26.05 -23.50 -6.21
N THR A 159 -24.82 -23.41 -6.71
CA THR A 159 -24.56 -23.29 -8.15
C THR A 159 -24.93 -24.59 -8.90
N ARG A 160 -25.09 -24.52 -10.22
CA ARG A 160 -25.45 -25.69 -11.04
C ARG A 160 -24.47 -26.85 -10.88
N THR A 161 -23.17 -26.57 -10.82
CA THR A 161 -22.09 -27.55 -10.62
C THR A 161 -22.19 -28.24 -9.26
N GLU A 162 -22.56 -27.50 -8.23
CA GLU A 162 -22.68 -28.01 -6.86
C GLU A 162 -23.93 -28.86 -6.67
N ARG A 163 -25.06 -28.44 -7.25
CA ARG A 163 -26.28 -29.26 -7.33
C ARG A 163 -26.01 -30.55 -8.09
N GLN A 164 -25.29 -30.47 -9.20
CA GLN A 164 -24.90 -31.63 -10.00
C GLN A 164 -24.01 -32.59 -9.20
N PHE A 165 -23.04 -32.10 -8.45
CA PHE A 165 -22.21 -32.94 -7.58
C PHE A 165 -23.04 -33.72 -6.54
N LEU A 166 -23.96 -33.04 -5.85
CA LEU A 166 -24.84 -33.70 -4.86
C LEU A 166 -25.74 -34.75 -5.52
N ALA A 167 -26.33 -34.41 -6.66
CA ALA A 167 -27.20 -35.32 -7.41
C ALA A 167 -26.43 -36.55 -7.91
N GLN A 168 -25.25 -36.37 -8.49
CA GLN A 168 -24.40 -37.48 -8.95
C GLN A 168 -23.95 -38.39 -7.80
N SER A 169 -23.52 -37.80 -6.68
CA SER A 169 -23.11 -38.57 -5.50
C SER A 169 -24.26 -39.39 -4.92
N GLU A 170 -25.47 -38.81 -4.87
CA GLU A 170 -26.67 -39.52 -4.43
C GLU A 170 -27.08 -40.63 -5.39
N GLU A 171 -26.97 -40.42 -6.70
CA GLU A 171 -27.27 -41.43 -7.72
C GLU A 171 -26.35 -42.66 -7.59
N VAL A 172 -25.04 -42.43 -7.41
CA VAL A 172 -24.06 -43.51 -7.19
C VAL A 172 -24.41 -44.30 -5.92
N LEU A 173 -24.70 -43.61 -4.81
CA LEU A 173 -25.11 -44.26 -3.57
C LEU A 173 -26.43 -45.03 -3.70
N ALA A 174 -27.41 -44.46 -4.39
CA ALA A 174 -28.70 -45.09 -4.60
C ALA A 174 -28.57 -46.37 -5.44
N LYS A 175 -27.71 -46.36 -6.47
CA LYS A 175 -27.40 -47.54 -7.29
C LYS A 175 -26.78 -48.66 -6.45
N GLU A 176 -25.78 -48.34 -5.62
CA GLU A 176 -25.10 -49.32 -4.77
C GLU A 176 -25.99 -49.88 -3.65
N LEU A 177 -26.85 -49.04 -3.06
CA LEU A 177 -27.86 -49.48 -2.09
C LEU A 177 -28.98 -50.30 -2.73
N SER A 178 -29.18 -50.18 -4.05
CA SER A 178 -30.15 -50.98 -4.81
C SER A 178 -29.54 -52.26 -5.39
N ALA A 179 -28.26 -52.53 -5.16
CA ALA A 179 -27.63 -53.78 -5.57
C ALA A 179 -28.27 -54.99 -4.83
N PRO A 180 -28.39 -56.17 -5.46
CA PRO A 180 -29.09 -57.33 -4.88
C PRO A 180 -28.58 -57.74 -3.49
N PHE A 181 -27.27 -57.66 -3.25
CA PHE A 181 -26.68 -57.98 -1.95
C PHE A 181 -27.03 -56.92 -0.88
N SER A 182 -27.03 -55.63 -1.25
CA SER A 182 -27.38 -54.52 -0.36
C SER A 182 -28.86 -54.55 0.01
N LEU A 183 -29.75 -54.80 -0.95
CA LEU A 183 -31.20 -54.86 -0.74
C LEU A 183 -31.58 -55.84 0.37
N GLY A 184 -30.95 -57.01 0.41
CA GLY A 184 -31.16 -58.02 1.44
C GLY A 184 -30.66 -57.61 2.84
N LEU A 185 -29.79 -56.61 2.94
CA LEU A 185 -29.19 -56.13 4.19
C LEU A 185 -29.75 -54.78 4.66
N ARG A 186 -30.46 -54.03 3.80
CA ARG A 186 -30.93 -52.65 4.10
C ARG A 186 -31.78 -52.53 5.34
N ALA A 187 -32.74 -53.43 5.52
CA ALA A 187 -33.68 -53.40 6.66
C ALA A 187 -32.95 -53.70 7.97
N GLU A 188 -32.00 -54.64 7.93
CA GLU A 188 -31.17 -54.99 9.08
C GLU A 188 -30.18 -53.87 9.41
N ALA A 189 -29.53 -53.28 8.40
CA ALA A 189 -28.56 -52.20 8.58
C ALA A 189 -29.18 -50.95 9.24
N ALA A 190 -30.45 -50.64 8.91
CA ALA A 190 -31.16 -49.50 9.49
C ALA A 190 -31.50 -49.69 10.98
N GLY A 191 -31.64 -50.93 11.45
CA GLY A 191 -31.99 -51.27 12.83
C GLY A 191 -30.81 -51.49 13.78
N VAL A 192 -29.57 -51.51 13.26
CA VAL A 192 -28.37 -51.83 14.03
C VAL A 192 -27.63 -50.56 14.48
N SER A 193 -27.17 -50.57 15.73
CA SER A 193 -26.34 -49.50 16.29
C SER A 193 -24.95 -49.49 15.64
N LEU A 194 -24.65 -48.44 14.87
CA LEU A 194 -23.40 -48.30 14.15
C LEU A 194 -22.14 -48.39 15.05
N PRO A 195 -22.09 -47.77 16.25
CA PRO A 195 -20.96 -47.94 17.17
C PRO A 195 -20.70 -49.40 17.59
N LEU A 196 -21.76 -50.18 17.84
CA LEU A 196 -21.62 -51.60 18.21
C LEU A 196 -21.09 -52.42 17.03
N LEU A 197 -21.59 -52.14 15.82
CA LEU A 197 -21.17 -52.82 14.59
C LEU A 197 -19.71 -52.49 14.22
N ILE A 198 -19.28 -51.25 14.44
CA ILE A 198 -17.87 -50.83 14.28
C ILE A 198 -16.97 -51.63 15.23
N SER A 199 -17.34 -51.73 16.50
CA SER A 199 -16.57 -52.49 17.49
C SER A 199 -16.48 -53.98 17.13
N ASP A 200 -17.59 -54.57 16.67
CA ASP A 200 -17.65 -55.98 16.27
C ASP A 200 -16.77 -56.26 15.04
N VAL A 201 -16.85 -55.42 14.01
CA VAL A 201 -16.03 -55.55 12.80
C VAL A 201 -14.55 -55.31 13.11
N GLN A 202 -14.21 -54.34 13.96
CA GLN A 202 -12.82 -54.09 14.39
C GLN A 202 -12.22 -55.29 15.14
N ALA A 203 -13.00 -55.98 15.98
CA ALA A 203 -12.53 -57.13 16.75
C ALA A 203 -12.26 -58.37 15.88
N HIS A 204 -12.98 -58.54 14.77
CA HIS A 204 -12.92 -59.75 13.93
C HIS A 204 -12.15 -59.57 12.60
N LEU A 205 -11.74 -58.34 12.26
CA LEU A 205 -10.94 -58.06 11.07
C LEU A 205 -9.52 -58.63 11.19
N ARG A 206 -9.12 -59.44 10.20
CA ARG A 206 -7.75 -59.98 10.13
C ARG A 206 -6.70 -58.87 9.96
N PRO A 207 -5.48 -59.03 10.52
CA PRO A 207 -4.39 -58.08 10.31
C PRO A 207 -3.93 -58.09 8.84
N GLY A 208 -3.85 -56.91 8.21
CA GLY A 208 -3.43 -56.72 6.82
C GLY A 208 -4.20 -55.61 6.09
N PRO A 209 -3.88 -55.32 4.81
CA PRO A 209 -4.62 -54.36 4.00
C PRO A 209 -6.01 -54.92 3.70
N ASN A 210 -7.06 -54.21 4.12
CA ASN A 210 -8.45 -54.61 3.94
C ASN A 210 -9.31 -53.37 3.68
N PRO A 211 -10.13 -53.34 2.61
CA PRO A 211 -10.92 -52.15 2.27
C PRO A 211 -11.99 -51.79 3.32
N TYR A 212 -12.47 -52.74 4.15
CA TYR A 212 -13.34 -52.42 5.30
C TYR A 212 -12.59 -51.67 6.41
N ARG A 213 -11.27 -51.83 6.53
CA ARG A 213 -10.43 -51.02 7.43
C ARG A 213 -10.30 -49.59 6.92
N ASP A 214 -10.14 -49.42 5.61
CA ASP A 214 -10.11 -48.11 4.96
C ASP A 214 -11.47 -47.40 5.15
N LEU A 215 -12.58 -48.13 5.05
CA LEU A 215 -13.93 -47.63 5.35
C LEU A 215 -14.09 -47.21 6.82
N LEU A 216 -13.57 -47.98 7.78
CA LEU A 216 -13.58 -47.63 9.20
C LEU A 216 -12.77 -46.36 9.48
N ALA A 217 -11.57 -46.26 8.91
CA ALA A 217 -10.72 -45.08 9.03
C ALA A 217 -11.35 -43.85 8.34
N TRP A 218 -12.02 -44.06 7.20
CA TRP A 218 -12.80 -43.03 6.54
C TRP A 218 -13.99 -42.59 7.39
N TRP A 219 -14.74 -43.50 8.01
CA TRP A 219 -15.88 -43.17 8.87
C TRP A 219 -15.45 -42.43 10.14
N GLU A 220 -14.34 -42.84 10.75
CA GLU A 220 -13.72 -42.14 11.87
C GLU A 220 -13.29 -40.74 11.46
N ARG A 221 -12.62 -40.59 10.30
CA ARG A 221 -12.30 -39.28 9.74
C ARG A 221 -13.56 -38.48 9.48
N PHE A 222 -14.59 -39.04 8.86
CA PHE A 222 -15.86 -38.38 8.53
C PHE A 222 -16.63 -37.94 9.77
N THR A 223 -16.67 -38.73 10.83
CA THR A 223 -17.35 -38.37 12.10
C THR A 223 -16.55 -37.34 12.90
N ARG A 224 -15.22 -37.48 12.93
CA ARG A 224 -14.30 -36.49 13.53
C ARG A 224 -14.02 -35.31 12.63
N PHE A 225 -14.50 -35.32 11.39
CA PHE A 225 -14.31 -34.24 10.45
C PHE A 225 -15.06 -33.04 10.97
N ARG A 226 -14.30 -32.15 11.59
CA ARG A 226 -14.71 -30.87 12.14
C ARG A 226 -13.80 -29.85 11.47
N PHE A 227 -14.36 -29.02 10.60
CA PHE A 227 -13.65 -27.82 10.16
C PHE A 227 -13.79 -26.78 11.29
N GLY A 228 -12.67 -26.30 11.84
CA GLY A 228 -12.63 -25.32 12.94
C GLY A 228 -12.52 -25.94 14.35
N ARG A 229 -11.61 -25.43 15.20
CA ARG A 229 -11.43 -25.89 16.58
C ARG A 229 -12.42 -25.18 17.53
N MET A 230 -12.99 -25.96 18.45
CA MET A 230 -14.14 -25.63 19.31
C MET A 230 -13.78 -25.03 20.68
N ALA A 231 -14.76 -24.44 21.36
CA ALA A 231 -14.84 -24.52 22.83
C ALA A 231 -16.31 -24.68 23.29
N GLN A 232 -16.61 -25.87 23.82
CA GLN A 232 -17.83 -26.31 24.56
C GLN A 232 -19.16 -26.52 23.79
N PRO A 233 -19.66 -27.78 23.73
CA PRO A 233 -20.94 -28.16 23.16
C PRO A 233 -22.03 -28.42 24.24
N GLU A 234 -22.14 -27.57 25.27
CA GLU A 234 -23.16 -27.77 26.34
C GLU A 234 -24.43 -26.93 26.18
N LYS A 235 -24.68 -26.38 25.00
CA LYS A 235 -26.03 -26.00 24.57
C LYS A 235 -26.19 -26.37 23.11
N ALA A 236 -26.60 -27.62 22.85
CA ALA A 236 -27.26 -27.96 21.61
C ALA A 236 -28.48 -27.05 21.47
N LEU A 237 -28.35 -25.99 20.68
CA LEU A 237 -29.47 -25.15 20.28
C LEU A 237 -30.38 -26.02 19.40
N ALA A 238 -31.61 -26.13 19.86
CA ALA A 238 -32.71 -26.76 19.16
C ALA A 238 -32.82 -26.23 17.72
N LEU A 239 -33.44 -27.03 16.85
CA LEU A 239 -33.83 -26.72 15.45
C LEU A 239 -34.80 -25.52 15.32
N THR A 240 -34.86 -24.65 16.31
CA THR A 240 -35.60 -23.40 16.38
C THR A 240 -34.75 -22.42 17.19
N SER A 241 -33.83 -21.70 16.54
CA SER A 241 -33.41 -20.42 17.08
C SER A 241 -34.61 -19.47 16.95
N GLU A 242 -35.56 -19.55 17.89
CA GLU A 242 -36.26 -18.33 18.25
C GLU A 242 -35.20 -17.33 18.72
N ARG A 243 -35.31 -16.09 18.23
CA ARG A 243 -34.64 -14.86 18.69
C ARG A 243 -33.42 -14.43 17.88
N GLN A 244 -33.69 -13.53 16.93
CA GLN A 244 -33.05 -12.22 16.77
C GLN A 244 -31.79 -12.03 17.64
N ASP A 245 -30.63 -12.45 17.15
CA ASP A 245 -29.38 -11.91 17.65
C ASP A 245 -29.02 -10.75 16.71
N GLU A 246 -29.59 -9.57 16.99
CA GLU A 246 -29.45 -8.36 16.16
C GLU A 246 -27.98 -8.04 15.85
N LYS A 247 -27.06 -8.43 16.76
CA LYS A 247 -25.62 -8.32 16.56
C LYS A 247 -25.09 -9.23 15.45
N VAL A 248 -25.59 -10.46 15.37
CA VAL A 248 -25.20 -11.43 14.33
C VAL A 248 -25.70 -10.98 12.97
N ASP A 249 -26.95 -10.53 12.89
CA ASP A 249 -27.49 -10.04 11.63
C ASP A 249 -26.88 -8.69 11.19
N ALA A 250 -26.44 -7.85 12.13
CA ALA A 250 -25.67 -6.64 11.82
C ALA A 250 -24.32 -6.97 11.17
N TRP A 251 -23.61 -7.93 11.75
CA TRP A 251 -22.33 -8.38 11.22
C TRP A 251 -22.47 -9.17 9.90
N LEU A 252 -23.40 -10.15 9.83
CA LEU A 252 -24.34 -10.34 8.72
C LEU A 252 -24.21 -9.42 7.51
N TYR A 253 -24.84 -8.28 7.70
CA TYR A 253 -25.07 -7.26 6.71
C TYR A 253 -23.77 -6.58 6.31
N GLU A 254 -22.89 -6.34 7.27
CA GLU A 254 -21.57 -5.81 6.99
C GLU A 254 -20.77 -6.72 6.05
N LEU A 255 -20.71 -8.01 6.39
CA LEU A 255 -20.01 -9.01 5.61
C LEU A 255 -20.60 -9.14 4.20
N TRP A 256 -21.94 -9.12 4.08
CA TRP A 256 -22.60 -9.17 2.78
C TRP A 256 -22.18 -8.02 1.87
N ILE A 257 -22.13 -6.77 2.37
CA ILE A 257 -21.77 -5.60 1.56
C ILE A 257 -20.36 -5.73 1.00
N VAL A 258 -19.38 -6.14 1.82
CA VAL A 258 -18.01 -6.27 1.34
C VAL A 258 -17.85 -7.44 0.36
N LEU A 259 -18.59 -8.54 0.55
CA LEU A 259 -18.59 -9.65 -0.40
C LEU A 259 -19.23 -9.25 -1.75
N GLU A 260 -20.28 -8.44 -1.75
CA GLU A 260 -20.88 -7.90 -2.97
C GLU A 260 -19.94 -6.91 -3.67
N LEU A 261 -19.21 -6.08 -2.93
CA LEU A 261 -18.15 -5.22 -3.49
C LEU A 261 -17.04 -6.06 -4.14
N LEU A 262 -16.58 -7.11 -3.47
CA LEU A 262 -15.58 -8.04 -4.04
C LEU A 262 -16.12 -8.75 -5.28
N ASN A 263 -17.38 -9.18 -5.26
CA ASN A 263 -18.01 -9.82 -6.41
C ASN A 263 -18.08 -8.87 -7.60
N LEU A 264 -18.50 -7.62 -7.39
CA LEU A 264 -18.51 -6.58 -8.41
C LEU A 264 -17.10 -6.37 -8.99
N LEU A 265 -16.09 -6.16 -8.12
CA LEU A 265 -14.72 -5.94 -8.57
C LEU A 265 -14.14 -7.15 -9.32
N HIS A 266 -14.52 -8.38 -8.95
CA HIS A 266 -14.09 -9.59 -9.64
C HIS A 266 -14.72 -9.69 -11.04
N GLU A 267 -16.02 -9.49 -11.15
CA GLU A 267 -16.75 -9.54 -12.42
C GLU A 267 -16.29 -8.46 -13.42
N GLU A 268 -15.94 -7.28 -12.92
CA GLU A 268 -15.39 -6.17 -13.74
C GLU A 268 -13.90 -6.36 -14.08
N GLY A 269 -13.25 -7.42 -13.60
CA GLY A 269 -11.81 -7.61 -13.77
C GLY A 269 -10.96 -6.54 -13.09
N ALA A 270 -11.53 -5.82 -12.12
CA ALA A 270 -10.91 -4.73 -11.39
C ALA A 270 -10.00 -5.22 -10.24
N LEU A 271 -10.12 -6.46 -9.77
CA LEU A 271 -9.25 -7.00 -8.73
C LEU A 271 -7.83 -7.28 -9.27
N LEU A 272 -6.81 -6.79 -8.57
CA LEU A 272 -5.43 -7.21 -8.82
C LEU A 272 -5.25 -8.64 -8.28
N THR A 273 -4.53 -9.54 -8.94
CA THR A 273 -4.36 -10.94 -8.44
C THR A 273 -2.89 -11.21 -8.09
N PRO A 274 -2.57 -11.83 -6.94
CA PRO A 274 -3.44 -12.20 -5.81
C PRO A 274 -3.57 -11.03 -4.81
N SER A 275 -4.69 -10.29 -4.80
CA SER A 275 -4.83 -9.12 -3.92
C SER A 275 -5.61 -9.35 -2.64
N VAL A 276 -6.46 -10.38 -2.57
CA VAL A 276 -7.31 -10.57 -1.38
C VAL A 276 -6.50 -11.21 -0.25
N ARG A 277 -6.33 -10.46 0.83
CA ARG A 277 -5.68 -10.89 2.07
C ARG A 277 -6.73 -10.99 3.17
N LEU A 278 -6.67 -12.08 3.91
CA LEU A 278 -7.56 -12.38 5.03
C LEU A 278 -6.69 -12.56 6.27
N SER A 279 -7.07 -11.89 7.35
CA SER A 279 -6.59 -12.10 8.72
C SER A 279 -7.79 -12.22 9.65
N ASP A 280 -7.57 -12.64 10.90
CA ASP A 280 -8.60 -13.03 11.89
C ASP A 280 -9.69 -11.95 12.09
N GLU A 281 -9.36 -10.68 11.90
CA GLU A 281 -10.27 -9.52 12.08
C GLU A 281 -10.38 -8.60 10.85
N GLN A 282 -9.63 -8.87 9.77
CA GLN A 282 -9.57 -7.96 8.62
C GLN A 282 -9.61 -8.69 7.27
N MET A 283 -10.32 -8.07 6.33
CA MET A 283 -10.24 -8.41 4.93
C MET A 283 -9.72 -7.23 4.14
N GLN A 284 -8.72 -7.47 3.29
CA GLN A 284 -8.09 -6.44 2.48
C GLN A 284 -8.04 -6.88 1.02
N CYS A 285 -8.31 -5.96 0.09
CA CYS A 285 -8.03 -6.19 -1.33
C CYS A 285 -7.45 -4.94 -2.00
N LEU A 286 -6.74 -5.18 -3.11
CA LEU A 286 -6.25 -4.14 -4.02
C LEU A 286 -7.02 -4.23 -5.32
N PHE A 287 -7.50 -3.09 -5.80
CA PHE A 287 -8.32 -3.04 -7.00
C PHE A 287 -7.95 -1.85 -7.88
N CYS A 288 -8.19 -1.97 -9.18
CA CYS A 288 -8.04 -0.94 -10.19
C CYS A 288 -9.43 -0.44 -10.60
N TRP A 289 -9.69 0.86 -10.42
CA TRP A 289 -10.95 1.48 -10.81
C TRP A 289 -10.67 2.78 -11.55
N ASN A 290 -11.32 3.01 -12.70
CA ASN A 290 -11.06 4.18 -13.54
C ASN A 290 -9.55 4.40 -13.84
N GLY A 291 -8.83 3.30 -14.10
CA GLY A 291 -7.39 3.30 -14.41
C GLY A 291 -6.45 3.55 -13.22
N ARG A 292 -6.96 3.64 -11.99
CA ARG A 292 -6.20 3.97 -10.78
C ARG A 292 -6.27 2.85 -9.74
N GLN A 293 -5.22 2.69 -8.95
CA GLN A 293 -5.13 1.63 -7.95
C GLN A 293 -5.52 2.10 -6.54
N PHE A 294 -6.40 1.32 -5.91
CA PHE A 294 -6.95 1.57 -4.60
C PHE A 294 -6.86 0.33 -3.74
N ARG A 295 -7.11 0.52 -2.45
CA ARG A 295 -7.14 -0.51 -1.44
C ARG A 295 -8.43 -0.38 -0.64
N LEU A 296 -9.13 -1.50 -0.49
CA LEU A 296 -10.30 -1.64 0.37
C LEU A 296 -9.91 -2.45 1.60
N TRP A 297 -10.29 -1.95 2.76
CA TRP A 297 -10.22 -2.65 4.05
C TRP A 297 -11.63 -2.88 4.57
N TYR A 298 -11.86 -4.04 5.16
CA TYR A 298 -12.97 -4.34 6.03
C TYR A 298 -12.41 -4.77 7.39
N ASN A 299 -12.83 -4.10 8.46
CA ASN A 299 -12.45 -4.41 9.83
C ASN A 299 -13.65 -4.92 10.61
N ARG A 300 -13.49 -6.05 11.28
CA ARG A 300 -14.50 -6.54 12.23
C ARG A 300 -14.33 -5.84 13.58
N GLN A 301 -15.39 -5.21 14.09
CA GLN A 301 -15.42 -4.70 15.46
C GLN A 301 -15.74 -5.85 16.43
N LEU A 302 -14.78 -6.25 17.27
CA LEU A 302 -15.02 -7.17 18.39
C LEU A 302 -15.32 -6.38 19.67
N ASP A 303 -16.29 -6.83 20.47
CA ASP A 303 -16.61 -6.24 21.78
C ASP A 303 -15.44 -6.39 22.81
N THR A 304 -14.43 -7.22 22.50
CA THR A 304 -13.31 -7.58 23.39
C THR A 304 -11.94 -7.11 22.87
N VAL A 305 -11.84 -5.88 22.35
CA VAL A 305 -10.51 -5.33 22.04
C VAL A 305 -9.78 -4.97 23.34
N THR A 306 -9.00 -5.92 23.85
CA THR A 306 -7.98 -5.65 24.86
C THR A 306 -6.84 -4.86 24.22
N SER A 307 -6.94 -3.53 24.29
CA SER A 307 -5.87 -2.56 24.59
C SER A 307 -4.53 -2.60 23.85
N TYR A 308 -4.32 -3.36 22.76
CA TYR A 308 -3.02 -3.35 22.05
C TYR A 308 -2.94 -2.35 20.90
N GLU A 309 -4.06 -1.83 20.41
CA GLU A 309 -4.11 -0.81 19.33
C GLU A 309 -4.95 0.43 19.69
N ALA A 310 -5.51 0.48 20.91
CA ALA A 310 -6.16 1.69 21.39
C ALA A 310 -5.09 2.75 21.68
N ILE A 311 -5.09 3.84 20.90
CA ILE A 311 -4.19 4.99 21.10
C ILE A 311 -4.44 5.66 22.48
N TRP A 312 -5.58 5.35 23.11
CA TRP A 312 -6.05 5.91 24.36
C TRP A 312 -6.40 4.80 25.36
N ASP A 313 -5.94 4.95 26.59
CA ASP A 313 -6.39 4.12 27.71
C ASP A 313 -7.91 4.34 27.95
N HIS A 314 -8.67 3.26 28.03
CA HIS A 314 -10.13 3.25 28.29
C HIS A 314 -11.04 3.90 27.23
N ALA A 315 -10.54 4.22 26.03
CA ALA A 315 -11.39 4.67 24.92
C ALA A 315 -11.79 3.50 24.00
N PRO A 316 -12.96 3.58 23.32
CA PRO A 316 -13.26 2.65 22.25
C PRO A 316 -12.23 2.77 21.12
N PRO A 317 -11.76 1.67 20.53
CA PRO A 317 -10.83 1.72 19.41
C PRO A 317 -11.52 2.37 18.19
N THR A 318 -10.88 3.37 17.60
CA THR A 318 -11.30 3.94 16.31
C THR A 318 -10.91 3.02 15.16
N ARG A 319 -11.79 2.05 14.87
CA ARG A 319 -11.66 1.17 13.70
C ARG A 319 -12.93 1.29 12.84
N PRO A 320 -12.89 2.07 11.75
CA PRO A 320 -13.98 2.13 10.79
C PRO A 320 -14.23 0.76 10.15
N ASP A 321 -15.49 0.44 9.86
CA ASP A 321 -15.90 -0.87 9.34
C ASP A 321 -15.34 -1.09 7.94
N TYR A 322 -15.38 -0.06 7.07
CA TYR A 322 -14.71 -0.08 5.78
C TYR A 322 -13.87 1.16 5.52
N VAL A 323 -12.73 0.97 4.86
CA VAL A 323 -11.83 2.05 4.47
C VAL A 323 -11.43 1.85 3.01
N ILE A 324 -11.67 2.86 2.19
CA ILE A 324 -11.13 2.94 0.83
C ILE A 324 -10.03 4.00 0.82
N GLU A 325 -8.85 3.60 0.35
CA GLU A 325 -7.70 4.48 0.22
C GLU A 325 -6.93 4.18 -1.07
N ARG A 326 -5.91 4.97 -1.39
CA ARG A 326 -4.99 4.63 -2.48
C ARG A 326 -4.21 3.36 -2.14
N ALA A 327 -3.75 2.65 -3.17
CA ALA A 327 -2.84 1.52 -2.97
C ALA A 327 -1.55 1.93 -2.23
N GLU A 328 -1.07 3.15 -2.43
CA GLU A 328 0.10 3.73 -1.76
C GLU A 328 -0.23 5.11 -1.17
N PRO A 329 -0.87 5.17 0.02
CA PRO A 329 -1.23 6.44 0.65
C PRO A 329 0.05 7.21 1.01
N LEU A 330 0.02 8.54 0.86
CA LEU A 330 1.15 9.35 1.28
C LEU A 330 1.24 9.38 2.81
N GLU A 331 2.40 9.01 3.35
CA GLU A 331 2.70 9.10 4.78
C GLU A 331 3.88 10.04 5.01
N VAL A 332 3.70 11.00 5.91
CA VAL A 332 4.78 11.86 6.38
C VAL A 332 5.27 11.28 7.71
N ARG A 333 6.47 10.70 7.67
CA ARG A 333 7.14 10.14 8.85
C ARG A 333 8.39 10.95 9.17
N HIS A 334 8.65 11.14 10.46
CA HIS A 334 9.91 11.71 10.94
C HIS A 334 10.45 10.84 12.07
N GLN A 335 11.71 10.40 11.94
CA GLN A 335 12.35 9.52 12.92
C GLN A 335 11.50 8.27 13.25
N GLY A 336 10.83 7.70 12.24
CA GLY A 336 9.97 6.52 12.39
C GLY A 336 8.54 6.79 12.86
N ARG A 337 8.23 7.98 13.41
CA ARG A 337 6.89 8.36 13.89
C ARG A 337 6.04 8.91 12.74
N LEU A 338 4.81 8.40 12.59
CA LEU A 338 3.80 8.94 11.68
C LEU A 338 3.29 10.29 12.20
N ILE A 339 3.36 11.31 11.35
CA ILE A 339 2.93 12.68 11.64
C ILE A 339 1.63 13.00 10.93
N TRP A 340 1.55 12.61 9.65
CA TRP A 340 0.38 12.83 8.81
C TRP A 340 0.27 11.67 7.83
N ARG A 341 -0.97 11.30 7.51
CA ARG A 341 -1.31 10.33 6.47
C ARG A 341 -2.41 10.92 5.62
N GLU A 342 -2.38 10.59 4.34
CA GLU A 342 -3.43 10.95 3.40
C GLU A 342 -4.81 10.47 3.89
N PRO A 343 -5.82 11.36 3.95
CA PRO A 343 -7.15 10.99 4.40
C PRO A 343 -7.81 9.91 3.53
N PRO A 344 -8.41 8.88 4.15
CA PRO A 344 -9.16 7.86 3.41
C PRO A 344 -10.62 8.28 3.17
N VAL A 345 -11.36 7.45 2.44
CA VAL A 345 -12.83 7.46 2.39
C VAL A 345 -13.34 6.37 3.34
N LEU A 346 -14.25 6.74 4.24
CA LEU A 346 -14.78 5.84 5.27
C LEU A 346 -16.18 5.36 4.90
N LEU A 347 -16.45 4.08 5.06
CA LEU A 347 -17.80 3.54 4.92
C LEU A 347 -18.19 2.82 6.22
N ASP A 348 -19.49 2.77 6.48
CA ASP A 348 -20.07 2.08 7.63
C ASP A 348 -21.45 1.49 7.25
N ALA A 349 -21.86 0.38 7.86
CA ALA A 349 -23.13 -0.29 7.58
C ALA A 349 -23.89 -0.57 8.88
N LYS A 350 -25.21 -0.37 8.88
CA LYS A 350 -26.05 -0.58 10.07
C LYS A 350 -27.34 -1.32 9.74
N TYR A 351 -27.61 -2.37 10.52
CA TYR A 351 -28.72 -3.31 10.37
C TYR A 351 -29.81 -3.03 11.42
N TYR A 352 -30.62 -2.00 11.20
CA TYR A 352 -31.86 -1.77 11.95
C TYR A 352 -32.73 -0.75 11.19
N SER A 353 -33.97 -0.55 11.64
CA SER A 353 -34.93 0.36 11.01
C SER A 353 -34.42 1.79 11.00
N GLY A 354 -34.03 2.28 9.82
CA GLY A 354 -33.72 3.68 9.56
C GLY A 354 -34.93 4.49 9.09
N ASP A 355 -36.14 4.01 9.36
CA ASP A 355 -37.39 4.58 8.83
C ASP A 355 -37.69 5.96 9.45
N GLN A 356 -37.23 6.22 10.68
CA GLN A 356 -37.25 7.55 11.28
C GLN A 356 -35.88 8.23 11.16
N ALA A 357 -35.88 9.52 10.79
CA ALA A 357 -34.67 10.33 10.73
C ALA A 357 -33.82 10.23 12.01
N ALA A 358 -34.47 10.12 13.18
CA ALA A 358 -33.84 9.96 14.48
C ALA A 358 -32.93 8.72 14.59
N ASP A 359 -33.28 7.60 13.95
CA ASP A 359 -32.54 6.33 14.05
C ASP A 359 -31.22 6.37 13.27
N THR A 360 -31.13 7.28 12.28
CA THR A 360 -29.89 7.50 11.51
C THR A 360 -28.89 8.41 12.23
N HIS A 361 -29.30 9.17 13.24
CA HIS A 361 -28.46 10.22 13.85
C HIS A 361 -27.23 9.66 14.57
N LEU A 362 -27.35 8.52 15.27
CA LEU A 362 -26.24 7.96 16.03
C LEU A 362 -25.11 7.44 15.10
N PRO A 363 -25.40 6.63 14.05
CA PRO A 363 -24.39 6.24 13.07
C PRO A 363 -23.76 7.44 12.34
N ILE A 364 -24.56 8.43 11.97
CA ILE A 364 -24.05 9.65 11.33
C ILE A 364 -23.05 10.36 12.26
N LYS A 365 -23.39 10.51 13.54
CA LYS A 365 -22.48 11.12 14.54
C LYS A 365 -21.20 10.30 14.74
N LYS A 366 -21.31 8.97 14.81
CA LYS A 366 -20.15 8.07 14.91
C LYS A 366 -19.23 8.26 13.71
N LEU A 367 -19.77 8.15 12.49
CA LEU A 367 -19.01 8.30 11.26
C LEU A 367 -18.37 9.69 11.14
N LEU A 368 -19.09 10.78 11.47
CA LEU A 368 -18.52 12.13 11.49
C LEU A 368 -17.36 12.26 12.50
N GLY A 369 -17.45 11.57 13.65
CA GLY A 369 -16.37 11.47 14.62
C GLY A 369 -15.14 10.76 14.05
N ASP A 370 -15.34 9.59 13.44
CA ASP A 370 -14.27 8.82 12.79
C ASP A 370 -13.64 9.60 11.63
N MET A 371 -14.45 10.27 10.82
CA MET A 371 -14.02 11.14 9.73
C MET A 371 -13.16 12.30 10.25
N THR A 372 -13.57 12.93 11.35
CA THR A 372 -12.82 14.03 11.96
C THR A 372 -11.47 13.55 12.52
N LEU A 373 -11.43 12.36 13.13
CA LEU A 373 -10.20 11.78 13.69
C LEU A 373 -9.20 11.34 12.60
N LEU A 374 -9.70 10.88 11.45
CA LEU A 374 -8.89 10.42 10.32
C LEU A 374 -8.70 11.49 9.22
N GLY A 375 -9.26 12.68 9.40
CA GLY A 375 -9.23 13.78 8.43
C GLY A 375 -10.00 13.51 7.14
N ALA A 376 -10.89 12.51 7.12
CA ALA A 376 -11.66 12.12 5.95
C ALA A 376 -12.73 13.19 5.61
N LYS A 377 -12.78 13.61 4.35
CA LYS A 377 -13.77 14.59 3.86
C LYS A 377 -15.09 13.95 3.46
N VAL A 378 -15.06 12.69 3.02
CA VAL A 378 -16.26 12.02 2.54
C VAL A 378 -16.38 10.64 3.17
N GLY A 379 -17.61 10.30 3.57
CA GLY A 379 -17.96 8.96 3.99
C GLY A 379 -19.32 8.50 3.47
N ALA A 380 -19.60 7.21 3.62
CA ALA A 380 -20.88 6.63 3.26
C ALA A 380 -21.46 5.73 4.35
N LEU A 381 -22.78 5.69 4.46
CA LEU A 381 -23.51 4.78 5.34
C LEU A 381 -24.50 3.92 4.55
N PHE A 382 -24.50 2.63 4.86
CA PHE A 382 -25.42 1.65 4.28
C PHE A 382 -26.51 1.30 5.28
N PHE A 383 -27.76 1.41 4.83
CA PHE A 383 -28.93 1.03 5.61
C PHE A 383 -29.93 0.26 4.74
N PRO A 384 -30.64 -0.73 5.29
CA PRO A 384 -31.62 -1.49 4.54
C PRO A 384 -32.99 -0.81 4.44
N MET A 385 -33.39 -0.07 5.48
CA MET A 385 -34.73 0.49 5.63
C MET A 385 -34.80 1.99 5.31
N LEU A 386 -33.89 2.51 4.49
CA LEU A 386 -34.02 3.87 3.96
C LEU A 386 -35.08 3.92 2.85
N ALA A 387 -35.54 5.13 2.52
CA ALA A 387 -36.37 5.37 1.35
C ALA A 387 -35.61 5.04 0.05
N GLU A 388 -36.35 4.72 -1.02
CA GLU A 388 -35.73 4.61 -2.34
C GLU A 388 -35.21 5.99 -2.80
N PRO A 389 -34.06 6.03 -3.50
CA PRO A 389 -33.56 7.27 -4.08
C PRO A 389 -34.49 7.75 -5.21
N GLU A 390 -34.51 9.06 -5.45
CA GLU A 390 -35.20 9.65 -6.61
C GLU A 390 -34.45 9.28 -7.90
N GLU A 391 -35.14 8.71 -8.90
CA GLU A 391 -34.51 8.41 -10.20
C GLU A 391 -34.05 9.70 -10.89
N PRO A 392 -32.83 9.75 -11.49
CA PRO A 392 -31.90 8.64 -11.77
C PRO A 392 -30.79 8.46 -10.70
N GLN A 393 -30.94 9.01 -9.50
CA GLN A 393 -29.90 8.98 -8.47
C GLN A 393 -29.77 7.58 -7.84
N GLN A 394 -28.54 7.23 -7.48
CA GLN A 394 -28.24 6.00 -6.74
C GLN A 394 -28.09 6.22 -5.23
N VAL A 395 -27.79 7.47 -4.84
CA VAL A 395 -27.68 7.91 -3.43
C VAL A 395 -29.07 8.28 -2.91
N THR A 396 -29.45 7.76 -1.74
CA THR A 396 -30.75 8.06 -1.13
C THR A 396 -30.77 9.46 -0.55
N ARG A 397 -29.72 9.83 0.19
CA ARG A 397 -29.64 11.15 0.85
C ARG A 397 -28.18 11.56 1.00
N THR A 398 -27.89 12.83 0.72
CA THR A 398 -26.55 13.40 0.95
C THR A 398 -26.63 14.42 2.09
N LEU A 399 -25.81 14.25 3.11
CA LEU A 399 -25.71 15.15 4.26
C LEU A 399 -24.52 16.07 4.07
N ARG A 400 -24.79 17.38 4.11
CA ARG A 400 -23.80 18.45 4.01
C ARG A 400 -23.94 19.40 5.19
N PRO A 401 -22.87 20.06 5.63
CA PRO A 401 -22.94 21.04 6.69
C PRO A 401 -23.78 22.23 6.18
N GLY A 402 -24.83 22.56 6.94
CA GLY A 402 -25.65 23.73 6.68
C GLY A 402 -24.98 25.02 7.17
N GLU A 403 -25.63 26.16 6.94
CA GLU A 403 -25.22 27.42 7.54
C GLU A 403 -25.36 27.33 9.07
N SER A 404 -24.23 27.37 9.78
CA SER A 404 -24.16 27.24 11.23
C SER A 404 -23.56 28.49 11.87
N ARG A 405 -24.06 28.84 13.06
CA ARG A 405 -23.43 29.84 13.95
C ARG A 405 -22.11 29.35 14.54
N TYR A 406 -21.85 28.05 14.50
CA TYR A 406 -20.64 27.41 15.01
C TYR A 406 -19.73 27.00 13.84
N VAL A 407 -18.42 27.12 14.04
CA VAL A 407 -17.41 26.70 13.05
C VAL A 407 -17.44 25.17 12.97
N ALA A 408 -18.15 24.63 11.98
CA ALA A 408 -18.04 23.24 11.56
C ALA A 408 -17.08 23.15 10.37
N ASP A 409 -16.38 22.02 10.24
CA ASP A 409 -15.63 21.71 9.03
C ASP A 409 -16.61 21.64 7.84
N ARG A 410 -16.53 22.62 6.95
CA ARG A 410 -17.52 22.84 5.89
C ARG A 410 -17.36 21.87 4.72
N GLU A 411 -16.32 21.06 4.73
CA GLU A 411 -15.98 20.17 3.62
C GLU A 411 -16.42 18.72 3.83
N GLN A 412 -16.85 18.36 5.04
CA GLN A 412 -17.27 16.98 5.33
C GLN A 412 -18.64 16.65 4.71
N CYS A 413 -18.77 15.50 4.04
CA CYS A 413 -20.00 15.05 3.40
C CYS A 413 -20.27 13.56 3.70
N VAL A 414 -21.52 13.21 4.03
CA VAL A 414 -21.92 11.82 4.27
C VAL A 414 -23.02 11.40 3.30
N HIS A 415 -22.78 10.33 2.56
CA HIS A 415 -23.71 9.75 1.59
C HIS A 415 -24.45 8.55 2.18
N LEU A 416 -25.79 8.57 2.16
CA LEU A 416 -26.60 7.45 2.63
C LEU A 416 -27.10 6.63 1.44
N TYR A 417 -26.82 5.33 1.47
CA TYR A 417 -27.25 4.39 0.44
C TYR A 417 -28.21 3.37 1.05
N ARG A 418 -29.35 3.18 0.38
CA ARG A 418 -30.23 2.06 0.67
C ARG A 418 -29.68 0.79 0.03
N LEU A 419 -29.32 -0.22 0.82
CA LEU A 419 -28.91 -1.53 0.30
C LEU A 419 -29.72 -2.65 0.97
N VAL A 420 -30.46 -3.40 0.15
CA VAL A 420 -31.35 -4.47 0.62
C VAL A 420 -30.95 -5.77 -0.08
N PRO A 421 -30.64 -6.85 0.63
CA PRO A 421 -30.40 -8.17 0.08
C PRO A 421 -31.40 -8.57 -1.00
N THR A 422 -32.71 -8.36 -0.78
CA THR A 422 -33.77 -8.72 -1.73
C THR A 422 -33.82 -7.87 -3.00
N MET A 423 -33.02 -6.82 -3.12
CA MET A 423 -33.02 -5.95 -4.29
C MET A 423 -32.46 -6.65 -5.54
N PRO A 424 -32.93 -6.29 -6.75
CA PRO A 424 -32.40 -6.82 -8.00
C PRO A 424 -30.88 -6.64 -8.11
N VAL A 425 -30.18 -7.69 -8.55
CA VAL A 425 -28.71 -7.70 -8.62
C VAL A 425 -28.15 -6.56 -9.50
N ALA A 426 -28.83 -6.23 -10.60
CA ALA A 426 -28.42 -5.13 -11.48
C ALA A 426 -28.42 -3.77 -10.74
N GLN A 427 -29.51 -3.49 -10.02
CA GLN A 427 -29.66 -2.27 -9.24
C GLN A 427 -28.67 -2.22 -8.06
N LEU A 428 -28.42 -3.35 -7.40
CA LEU A 428 -27.38 -3.45 -6.37
C LEU A 428 -26.01 -3.07 -6.93
N LYS A 429 -25.64 -3.63 -8.09
CA LYS A 429 -24.36 -3.34 -8.74
C LYS A 429 -24.23 -1.86 -9.12
N GLU A 430 -25.29 -1.24 -9.63
CA GLU A 430 -25.29 0.19 -9.93
C GLU A 430 -25.04 1.06 -8.69
N ARG A 431 -25.67 0.73 -7.55
CA ARG A 431 -25.42 1.44 -6.28
C ARG A 431 -24.00 1.26 -5.78
N LEU A 432 -23.48 0.03 -5.83
CA LEU A 432 -22.10 -0.25 -5.43
C LEU A 432 -21.08 0.44 -6.35
N ARG A 433 -21.34 0.50 -7.67
CA ARG A 433 -20.52 1.31 -8.60
C ARG A 433 -20.55 2.78 -8.21
N ALA A 434 -21.72 3.34 -7.90
CA ALA A 434 -21.83 4.74 -7.46
C ALA A 434 -21.05 5.02 -6.16
N VAL A 435 -20.94 4.04 -5.24
CA VAL A 435 -20.09 4.14 -4.04
C VAL A 435 -18.61 4.19 -4.43
N LEU A 436 -18.15 3.32 -5.34
CA LEU A 436 -16.77 3.32 -5.82
C LEU A 436 -16.44 4.59 -6.60
N ASP A 437 -17.34 5.08 -7.45
CA ASP A 437 -17.17 6.33 -8.19
C ASP A 437 -17.08 7.53 -7.25
N MET A 438 -17.94 7.59 -6.22
CA MET A 438 -17.86 8.60 -5.15
C MET A 438 -16.50 8.53 -4.44
N ALA A 439 -16.05 7.35 -4.03
CA ALA A 439 -14.78 7.21 -3.32
C ALA A 439 -13.58 7.61 -4.19
N THR A 440 -13.57 7.23 -5.46
CA THR A 440 -12.47 7.52 -6.39
C THR A 440 -12.47 8.97 -6.90
N ALA A 441 -13.61 9.66 -6.89
CA ALA A 441 -13.67 11.10 -7.14
C ALA A 441 -13.00 11.91 -6.03
N GLN A 442 -13.06 11.43 -4.78
CA GLN A 442 -12.43 12.06 -3.62
C GLN A 442 -10.93 11.73 -3.47
N LEU A 443 -10.44 10.80 -4.28
CA LEU A 443 -9.03 10.40 -4.32
C LEU A 443 -8.44 10.64 -5.74
N PRO A 444 -8.39 11.90 -6.22
CA PRO A 444 -7.88 12.25 -7.57
C PRO A 444 -6.38 11.96 -7.72
N GLU A 445 -5.85 11.80 -8.92
CA GLU A 445 -4.41 11.53 -9.08
C GLU A 445 -3.53 12.64 -8.46
N ARG A 446 -2.49 12.25 -7.72
CA ARG A 446 -1.66 13.19 -6.96
C ARG A 446 -0.55 13.77 -7.86
N PRO A 447 -0.31 15.10 -7.85
CA PRO A 447 0.95 15.63 -8.35
C PRO A 447 2.09 15.25 -7.41
N ALA A 448 3.31 15.15 -7.93
CA ALA A 448 4.49 14.89 -7.12
C ALA A 448 4.71 16.01 -6.08
N PRO A 449 5.06 15.70 -4.81
CA PRO A 449 5.40 16.71 -3.83
C PRO A 449 6.58 17.54 -4.33
N CYS A 450 6.38 18.85 -4.50
CA CYS A 450 7.41 19.78 -4.94
C CYS A 450 7.40 21.05 -4.09
N CYS A 451 8.56 21.69 -3.94
CA CYS A 451 8.66 22.94 -3.19
C CYS A 451 8.20 24.11 -4.06
N GLN A 452 7.01 24.64 -3.77
CA GLN A 452 6.45 25.84 -4.39
C GLN A 452 6.28 26.98 -3.37
N GLY A 453 7.13 27.01 -2.33
CA GLY A 453 7.05 28.01 -1.26
C GLY A 453 7.28 29.42 -1.78
N VAL A 454 6.36 30.33 -1.50
CA VAL A 454 6.45 31.76 -1.84
C VAL A 454 6.71 32.54 -0.57
N ARG A 455 7.87 33.19 -0.47
CA ARG A 455 8.19 34.06 0.67
C ARG A 455 7.37 35.35 0.57
N LEU A 456 6.71 35.74 1.65
CA LEU A 456 5.93 36.98 1.68
C LEU A 456 6.88 38.18 1.69
N ASP A 457 6.49 39.26 1.00
CA ASP A 457 7.25 40.51 0.99
C ASP A 457 7.29 41.08 2.43
N PRO A 458 8.43 41.59 2.94
CA PRO A 458 8.49 42.26 4.24
C PRO A 458 7.50 43.43 4.42
N ASP A 459 7.06 44.04 3.32
CA ASP A 459 6.03 45.09 3.32
C ASP A 459 4.59 44.54 3.27
N THR A 460 4.42 43.20 3.27
CA THR A 460 3.09 42.56 3.35
C THR A 460 2.46 42.89 4.69
N VAL A 461 1.28 43.50 4.66
CA VAL A 461 0.48 43.83 5.84
C VAL A 461 -0.68 42.84 5.94
N ASN A 462 -0.91 42.28 7.12
CA ASN A 462 -2.04 41.38 7.35
C ASN A 462 -3.36 42.15 7.52
N ALA A 463 -4.49 41.43 7.61
CA ALA A 463 -5.82 42.01 7.78
C ALA A 463 -5.98 42.86 9.07
N SER A 464 -5.09 42.68 10.04
CA SER A 464 -5.04 43.45 11.29
C SER A 464 -4.09 44.66 11.21
N ALA A 465 -3.65 45.06 10.01
CA ALA A 465 -2.73 46.16 9.75
C ALA A 465 -1.31 46.00 10.35
N TYR A 466 -0.92 44.78 10.74
CA TYR A 466 0.43 44.50 11.21
C TYR A 466 1.31 44.01 10.06
N ARG A 467 2.55 44.48 10.03
CA ARG A 467 3.56 43.94 9.11
C ARG A 467 3.81 42.48 9.43
N THR A 468 3.72 41.65 8.41
CA THR A 468 3.99 40.22 8.53
C THR A 468 5.50 40.01 8.59
N PRO A 469 6.03 39.16 9.48
CA PRO A 469 7.47 38.87 9.50
C PRO A 469 7.96 38.40 8.13
N GLY A 470 8.99 39.05 7.58
CA GLY A 470 9.58 38.72 6.26
C GLY A 470 10.24 37.32 6.16
N ARG A 471 10.16 36.53 7.23
CA ARG A 471 10.58 35.13 7.29
C ARG A 471 9.44 34.14 7.01
N LEU A 472 8.21 34.61 6.84
CA LEU A 472 7.08 33.71 6.54
C LEU A 472 7.05 33.33 5.06
N ILE A 473 6.80 32.04 4.83
CA ILE A 473 6.69 31.42 3.52
C ILE A 473 5.28 30.84 3.41
N LEU A 474 4.55 31.23 2.37
CA LEU A 474 3.33 30.57 1.95
C LEU A 474 3.70 29.32 1.13
N CYS A 475 3.57 28.14 1.73
CA CYS A 475 3.95 26.87 1.10
C CYS A 475 2.71 26.15 0.56
N ARG A 476 2.53 26.16 -0.77
CA ARG A 476 1.45 25.42 -1.42
C ARG A 476 1.69 23.91 -1.31
N LYS A 477 0.62 23.18 -1.02
CA LYS A 477 0.59 21.70 -0.90
C LYS A 477 -0.28 21.08 -1.98
N ALA A 478 0.09 21.25 -3.24
CA ALA A 478 -0.69 20.75 -4.37
C ALA A 478 -0.92 19.21 -4.33
N HIS A 479 -0.01 18.46 -3.72
CA HIS A 479 -0.16 17.01 -3.51
C HIS A 479 -1.16 16.63 -2.41
N ILE A 480 -1.67 17.60 -1.66
CA ILE A 480 -2.75 17.46 -0.66
C ILE A 480 -4.06 18.05 -1.23
N GLY A 481 -4.00 19.20 -1.90
CA GLY A 481 -5.13 19.82 -2.57
C GLY A 481 -4.76 21.14 -3.25
N ASP A 482 -5.61 21.60 -4.16
CA ASP A 482 -5.29 22.76 -5.03
C ASP A 482 -5.15 24.08 -4.26
N GLU A 483 -5.92 24.25 -3.19
CA GLU A 483 -5.98 25.47 -2.35
C GLU A 483 -5.40 25.26 -0.94
N VAL A 484 -4.61 24.20 -0.73
CA VAL A 484 -3.98 23.94 0.57
C VAL A 484 -2.65 24.71 0.64
N PHE A 485 -2.57 25.63 1.60
CA PHE A 485 -1.38 26.40 1.89
C PHE A 485 -1.03 26.32 3.37
N ASP A 486 0.24 26.04 3.66
CA ASP A 486 0.80 26.21 4.99
C ASP A 486 1.52 27.55 5.09
N LEU A 487 1.36 28.23 6.23
CA LEU A 487 2.21 29.36 6.58
C LEU A 487 3.40 28.83 7.38
N VAL A 488 4.59 28.94 6.81
CA VAL A 488 5.80 28.27 7.26
C VAL A 488 6.84 29.32 7.66
N ASP A 489 7.44 29.22 8.83
CA ASP A 489 8.59 30.05 9.16
C ASP A 489 9.85 29.54 8.44
N ALA A 490 10.53 30.40 7.69
CA ALA A 490 11.73 30.04 6.93
C ALA A 490 12.88 29.54 7.82
N GLU A 491 12.97 30.05 9.06
CA GLU A 491 14.07 29.74 9.97
C GLU A 491 13.77 28.51 10.82
N VAL A 492 12.51 28.34 11.22
CA VAL A 492 12.11 27.29 12.16
C VAL A 492 11.52 26.07 11.46
N ASP A 493 10.70 26.27 10.44
CA ASP A 493 9.86 25.22 9.87
C ASP A 493 10.33 24.72 8.51
N CYS A 494 10.77 25.61 7.61
CA CYS A 494 11.13 25.25 6.25
C CYS A 494 12.32 24.27 6.23
N LEU A 495 12.13 23.11 5.58
CA LEU A 495 13.11 22.00 5.51
C LEU A 495 13.54 21.41 6.87
N ARG A 496 12.98 21.88 7.99
CA ARG A 496 13.36 21.51 9.36
C ARG A 496 12.22 20.84 10.11
N ASN A 497 11.00 21.36 9.97
CA ASN A 497 9.81 20.85 10.65
C ASN A 497 9.01 19.92 9.70
N PRO A 498 9.01 18.61 9.93
CA PRO A 498 8.30 17.63 9.10
C PRO A 498 6.78 17.76 9.16
N ARG A 499 6.23 18.45 10.16
CA ARG A 499 4.78 18.68 10.27
C ARG A 499 4.28 19.68 9.25
N VAL A 500 5.18 20.52 8.71
CA VAL A 500 4.85 21.61 7.82
C VAL A 500 5.55 21.44 6.47
N CYS A 501 6.75 20.84 6.44
CA CYS A 501 7.52 20.63 5.22
C CYS A 501 7.52 19.16 4.79
N HIS A 502 6.82 18.85 3.68
CA HIS A 502 6.68 17.50 3.12
C HIS A 502 7.79 17.11 2.10
N VAL A 503 8.76 18.00 1.88
CA VAL A 503 9.91 17.78 0.97
C VAL A 503 11.25 17.65 1.71
N ILE A 504 11.23 17.44 3.03
CA ILE A 504 12.44 17.24 3.82
C ILE A 504 13.20 16.01 3.29
N GLY A 505 14.51 16.15 3.10
CA GLY A 505 15.36 15.10 2.54
C GLY A 505 15.41 15.05 1.01
N GLN A 506 14.60 15.86 0.32
CA GLN A 506 14.72 16.03 -1.13
C GLN A 506 15.83 17.03 -1.47
N ALA A 507 16.51 16.84 -2.61
CA ALA A 507 17.59 17.70 -3.09
C ALA A 507 17.07 19.03 -3.67
N ILE A 508 16.26 19.76 -2.90
CA ILE A 508 15.68 21.04 -3.33
C ILE A 508 16.52 22.19 -2.75
N VAL A 509 16.72 23.23 -3.55
CA VAL A 509 17.27 24.52 -3.11
C VAL A 509 16.08 25.44 -2.77
N PRO A 510 15.97 25.94 -1.51
CA PRO A 510 14.87 26.82 -1.16
C PRO A 510 14.96 28.14 -1.94
N PRO A 511 13.82 28.72 -2.37
CA PRO A 511 13.81 30.00 -3.06
C PRO A 511 14.27 31.14 -2.13
N VAL A 512 15.09 32.06 -2.67
CA VAL A 512 15.66 33.20 -1.93
C VAL A 512 15.18 34.51 -2.54
N VAL A 513 14.75 35.45 -1.68
CA VAL A 513 14.40 36.82 -2.10
C VAL A 513 15.67 37.65 -2.17
N MET A 514 16.12 37.94 -3.39
CA MET A 514 17.41 38.59 -3.68
C MET A 514 17.42 40.10 -3.45
N ARG A 515 16.26 40.76 -3.49
CA ARG A 515 16.14 42.22 -3.37
C ARG A 515 16.55 42.71 -1.98
N SER A 516 17.55 43.56 -1.88
CA SER A 516 17.95 44.25 -0.63
C SER A 516 17.75 45.74 -0.80
N LEU A 517 17.23 46.45 0.21
CA LEU A 517 16.96 47.89 0.12
C LEU A 517 17.98 48.74 0.89
N THR A 518 18.79 48.14 1.76
CA THR A 518 19.86 48.81 2.52
C THR A 518 21.12 47.96 2.53
N ASP A 519 22.26 48.60 2.82
CA ASP A 519 23.57 47.94 2.98
C ASP A 519 23.52 46.84 4.06
N GLU A 520 22.87 47.12 5.19
CA GLU A 520 22.70 46.17 6.29
C GLU A 520 21.88 44.95 5.87
N GLN A 521 20.78 45.16 5.13
CA GLN A 521 19.94 44.07 4.64
C GLN A 521 20.67 43.19 3.62
N LEU A 522 21.48 43.79 2.75
CA LEU A 522 22.30 43.04 1.79
C LEU A 522 23.28 42.12 2.54
N MET A 523 23.98 42.67 3.53
CA MET A 523 24.98 41.92 4.28
C MET A 523 24.36 40.86 5.19
N GLU A 524 23.23 41.16 5.82
CA GLU A 524 22.44 40.18 6.58
C GLU A 524 22.00 39.02 5.69
N LYS A 525 21.42 39.30 4.51
CA LYS A 525 21.00 38.25 3.58
C LYS A 525 22.15 37.38 3.09
N ILE A 526 23.30 37.97 2.81
CA ILE A 526 24.50 37.23 2.40
C ILE A 526 24.96 36.30 3.52
N ARG A 527 24.98 36.80 4.77
CA ARG A 527 25.33 36.02 5.96
C ARG A 527 24.34 34.88 6.17
N ASP A 528 23.04 35.15 6.15
CA ASP A 528 21.99 34.15 6.40
C ASP A 528 21.99 33.06 5.32
N PHE A 529 22.20 33.45 4.06
CA PHE A 529 22.28 32.50 2.96
C PHE A 529 23.50 31.58 3.09
N ARG A 530 24.66 32.11 3.50
CA ARG A 530 25.86 31.30 3.78
C ARG A 530 25.63 30.36 4.96
N GLN A 531 25.08 30.87 6.07
CA GLN A 531 24.78 30.06 7.26
C GLN A 531 23.80 28.91 6.96
N SER A 532 22.71 29.19 6.22
CA SER A 532 21.71 28.16 5.88
C SER A 532 22.27 27.01 5.03
N ASN A 533 23.27 27.27 4.18
CA ASN A 533 23.88 26.25 3.32
C ASN A 533 25.06 25.53 3.96
N ALA A 534 25.55 26.01 5.09
CA ALA A 534 26.82 25.53 5.58
C ALA A 534 26.75 24.25 6.39
N ALA A 535 25.60 23.91 6.98
CA ALA A 535 25.34 22.54 7.45
C ALA A 535 25.47 21.52 6.29
N ARG A 536 24.92 21.86 5.11
CA ARG A 536 25.01 21.02 3.89
C ARG A 536 26.44 20.93 3.38
N LEU A 537 27.18 22.05 3.40
CA LEU A 537 28.58 22.10 3.01
C LEU A 537 29.45 21.25 3.96
N LYS A 538 29.24 21.38 5.27
CA LYS A 538 29.94 20.60 6.30
C LYS A 538 29.66 19.11 6.17
N GLU A 539 28.41 18.73 5.92
CA GLU A 539 28.03 17.34 5.67
C GLU A 539 28.73 16.77 4.44
N ALA A 540 28.74 17.50 3.31
CA ALA A 540 29.42 17.06 2.09
C ALA A 540 30.93 16.85 2.32
N LEU A 541 31.57 17.76 3.08
CA LEU A 541 32.99 17.65 3.44
C LEU A 541 33.27 16.45 4.36
N LEU A 542 32.40 16.19 5.35
CA LEU A 542 32.52 15.03 6.24
C LEU A 542 32.34 13.70 5.49
N GLN A 543 31.52 13.67 4.45
CA GLN A 543 31.32 12.52 3.58
C GLN A 543 32.45 12.32 2.54
N GLY A 544 33.39 13.26 2.44
CA GLY A 544 34.47 13.24 1.44
C GLY A 544 33.98 13.48 0.00
N ASP A 545 32.74 13.98 -0.18
CA ASP A 545 32.15 14.26 -1.48
C ASP A 545 32.53 15.68 -1.95
N GLU A 546 33.76 15.81 -2.46
CA GLU A 546 34.29 17.09 -2.95
C GLU A 546 33.49 17.67 -4.13
N GLU A 547 32.85 16.82 -4.95
CA GLU A 547 32.03 17.29 -6.07
C GLU A 547 30.74 17.96 -5.58
N LYS A 548 30.08 17.38 -4.57
CA LYS A 548 28.92 18.01 -3.92
C LYS A 548 29.32 19.27 -3.16
N ALA A 549 30.48 19.26 -2.50
CA ALA A 549 31.00 20.45 -1.82
C ALA A 549 31.25 21.59 -2.81
N GLU A 550 31.88 21.35 -3.96
CA GLU A 550 32.14 22.38 -4.97
C GLU A 550 30.86 22.96 -5.57
N ARG A 551 29.86 22.11 -5.87
CA ARG A 551 28.54 22.59 -6.34
C ARG A 551 27.86 23.50 -5.33
N ILE A 552 27.99 23.22 -4.04
CA ILE A 552 27.44 24.08 -2.98
C ILE A 552 28.23 25.40 -2.93
N ARG A 553 29.56 25.38 -3.05
CA ARG A 553 30.38 26.61 -3.08
C ARG A 553 30.02 27.50 -4.27
N ASP A 554 29.93 26.93 -5.47
CA ASP A 554 29.54 27.64 -6.70
C ASP A 554 28.16 28.26 -6.57
N HIS A 555 27.21 27.53 -5.98
CA HIS A 555 25.87 28.04 -5.72
C HIS A 555 25.89 29.23 -4.75
N ILE A 556 26.65 29.13 -3.65
CA ILE A 556 26.80 30.22 -2.67
C ILE A 556 27.36 31.47 -3.34
N LEU A 557 28.46 31.33 -4.07
CA LEU A 557 29.13 32.43 -4.75
C LEU A 557 28.24 33.06 -5.82
N GLY A 558 27.53 32.24 -6.61
CA GLY A 558 26.63 32.69 -7.66
C GLY A 558 25.46 33.52 -7.12
N VAL A 559 24.77 33.02 -6.09
CA VAL A 559 23.65 33.74 -5.47
C VAL A 559 24.13 35.02 -4.80
N VAL A 560 25.18 34.99 -3.97
CA VAL A 560 25.71 36.21 -3.34
C VAL A 560 26.13 37.24 -4.39
N GLY A 561 26.77 36.79 -5.47
CA GLY A 561 27.16 37.64 -6.58
C GLY A 561 25.96 38.31 -7.27
N GLN A 562 24.89 37.56 -7.54
CA GLN A 562 23.66 38.11 -8.10
C GLN A 562 22.98 39.12 -7.15
N ALA A 563 22.97 38.85 -5.84
CA ALA A 563 22.39 39.77 -4.85
C ALA A 563 23.09 41.13 -4.87
N VAL A 564 24.43 41.12 -4.89
CA VAL A 564 25.25 42.33 -4.96
C VAL A 564 25.02 43.07 -6.28
N GLU A 565 25.00 42.39 -7.42
CA GLU A 565 24.76 43.02 -8.72
C GLU A 565 23.35 43.64 -8.81
N GLN A 566 22.33 42.98 -8.25
CA GLN A 566 20.97 43.55 -8.20
C GLN A 566 20.92 44.77 -7.30
N TYR A 567 21.58 44.72 -6.13
CA TYR A 567 21.65 45.86 -5.22
C TYR A 567 22.28 47.08 -5.90
N VAL A 568 23.46 46.89 -6.49
CA VAL A 568 24.18 47.96 -7.19
C VAL A 568 23.41 48.46 -8.41
N GLY A 569 22.71 47.57 -9.13
CA GLY A 569 21.88 47.99 -10.26
C GLY A 569 20.67 48.88 -9.87
N ILE A 570 20.17 48.76 -8.64
CA ILE A 570 19.03 49.56 -8.16
C ILE A 570 19.49 50.88 -7.52
N PHE A 571 20.60 50.88 -6.77
CA PHE A 571 20.99 52.00 -5.91
C PHE A 571 22.36 52.61 -6.21
N GLY A 572 23.20 51.95 -7.01
CA GLY A 572 24.59 52.33 -7.20
C GLY A 572 24.81 53.36 -8.32
N ASP A 573 25.35 54.53 -7.97
CA ASP A 573 26.07 55.36 -8.94
C ASP A 573 27.49 54.79 -9.14
N THR A 574 27.69 54.12 -10.27
CA THR A 574 28.93 53.43 -10.59
C THR A 574 29.79 54.15 -11.63
N SER A 575 29.42 55.36 -12.03
CA SER A 575 30.03 56.09 -13.16
C SER A 575 31.53 56.33 -12.94
N ASP A 576 31.89 56.78 -11.73
CA ASP A 576 33.29 57.02 -11.35
C ASP A 576 34.12 55.74 -11.25
N ILE A 577 33.49 54.61 -10.93
CA ILE A 577 34.14 53.31 -10.82
C ILE A 577 34.44 52.76 -12.22
N ASP A 578 33.47 52.84 -13.13
CA ASP A 578 33.64 52.43 -14.54
C ASP A 578 34.75 53.25 -15.21
N GLU A 579 34.77 54.58 -15.01
CA GLU A 579 35.83 55.44 -15.53
C GLU A 579 37.19 55.15 -14.89
N ASN A 580 37.25 54.81 -13.60
CA ASN A 580 38.51 54.43 -12.97
C ASN A 580 39.07 53.12 -13.55
N PHE A 581 38.25 52.09 -13.75
CA PHE A 581 38.70 50.85 -14.39
C PHE A 581 39.18 51.08 -15.83
N LYS A 582 38.49 51.96 -16.57
CA LYS A 582 38.89 52.37 -17.92
C LYS A 582 40.19 53.14 -17.96
N ARG A 583 40.43 54.07 -17.01
CA ARG A 583 41.63 54.93 -17.00
C ARG A 583 42.85 54.27 -16.38
N TRP A 584 42.67 53.51 -15.30
CA TRP A 584 43.76 53.18 -14.39
C TRP A 584 43.96 51.67 -14.13
N ILE A 585 43.23 50.77 -14.80
CA ILE A 585 43.51 49.32 -14.70
C ILE A 585 43.49 48.60 -16.05
N PHE A 586 42.43 48.76 -16.85
CA PHE A 586 42.25 47.96 -18.07
C PHE A 586 42.45 48.75 -19.37
N GLY A 587 42.40 50.08 -19.35
CA GLY A 587 42.63 50.89 -20.54
C GLY A 587 41.67 50.53 -21.68
N GLU A 588 42.24 50.32 -22.86
CA GLU A 588 41.51 49.83 -24.05
C GLU A 588 40.88 48.45 -23.87
N TYR A 589 41.38 47.63 -22.95
CA TYR A 589 40.85 46.30 -22.66
C TYR A 589 39.59 46.32 -21.78
N TRP A 590 39.12 47.51 -21.39
CA TRP A 590 37.84 47.64 -20.70
C TRP A 590 36.65 47.34 -21.64
N LYS A 591 36.51 48.07 -22.76
CA LYS A 591 35.35 47.92 -23.67
C LYS A 591 35.67 47.76 -25.16
N THR A 592 36.82 48.26 -25.63
CA THR A 592 37.03 48.51 -27.07
C THR A 592 37.97 47.51 -27.75
N ASN A 593 38.93 46.93 -27.02
CA ASN A 593 39.87 45.96 -27.57
C ASN A 593 39.16 44.62 -27.91
N ARG A 594 39.65 43.88 -28.92
CA ARG A 594 39.18 42.53 -29.26
C ARG A 594 39.22 41.56 -28.07
N ASN A 595 40.18 41.75 -27.18
CA ASN A 595 40.37 40.94 -25.97
C ASN A 595 39.71 41.56 -24.72
N CYS A 596 38.80 42.53 -24.88
CA CYS A 596 38.18 43.22 -23.75
C CYS A 596 37.39 42.29 -22.81
N LEU A 597 37.22 42.74 -21.57
CA LEU A 597 36.39 42.07 -20.58
C LEU A 597 34.94 41.97 -21.03
N SER A 598 34.31 40.83 -20.71
CA SER A 598 32.89 40.64 -21.01
C SER A 598 32.03 41.65 -20.25
N GLU A 599 30.82 41.91 -20.74
CA GLU A 599 29.89 42.79 -20.02
C GLU A 599 29.60 42.26 -18.60
N GLU A 600 29.44 40.95 -18.45
CA GLU A 600 29.22 40.29 -17.16
C GLU A 600 30.42 40.44 -16.22
N SER A 601 31.64 40.26 -16.74
CA SER A 601 32.90 40.46 -16.00
C SER A 601 33.03 41.91 -15.53
N ARG A 602 32.72 42.88 -16.40
CA ARG A 602 32.74 44.31 -16.05
C ARG A 602 31.72 44.64 -14.98
N LYS A 603 30.49 44.16 -15.12
CA LYS A 603 29.42 44.37 -14.14
C LYS A 603 29.79 43.80 -12.77
N SER A 604 30.38 42.61 -12.74
CA SER A 604 30.89 41.98 -11.52
C SER A 604 31.98 42.84 -10.86
N LEU A 605 32.99 43.31 -11.61
CA LEU A 605 34.05 44.18 -11.07
C LEU A 605 33.53 45.51 -10.54
N VAL A 606 32.66 46.17 -11.30
CA VAL A 606 32.06 47.45 -10.91
C VAL A 606 31.23 47.28 -9.63
N SER A 607 30.43 46.23 -9.55
CA SER A 607 29.63 45.93 -8.36
C SER A 607 30.49 45.59 -7.14
N GLY A 608 31.58 44.83 -7.34
CA GLY A 608 32.54 44.52 -6.29
C GLY A 608 33.26 45.76 -5.75
N GLU A 609 33.72 46.64 -6.63
CA GLU A 609 34.40 47.88 -6.23
C GLU A 609 33.43 48.90 -5.61
N TYR A 610 32.16 48.92 -6.02
CA TYR A 610 31.14 49.74 -5.38
C TYR A 610 30.94 49.31 -3.92
N VAL A 611 30.70 48.03 -3.69
CA VAL A 611 30.54 47.49 -2.33
C VAL A 611 31.83 47.65 -1.51
N TRP A 612 33.00 47.54 -2.15
CA TRP A 612 34.28 47.81 -1.49
C TRP A 612 34.36 49.24 -0.93
N ARG A 613 34.02 50.25 -1.74
CA ARG A 613 34.01 51.66 -1.32
C ARG A 613 32.94 51.93 -0.26
N MET A 614 31.76 51.31 -0.41
CA MET A 614 30.68 51.37 0.56
C MET A 614 31.14 50.85 1.94
N LEU A 615 31.78 49.67 2.00
CA LEU A 615 32.30 49.08 3.23
C LEU A 615 33.47 49.85 3.84
N GLN A 616 34.18 50.70 3.07
CA GLN A 616 35.18 51.60 3.66
C GLN A 616 34.56 52.72 4.49
N GLY A 617 33.31 53.12 4.17
CA GLY A 617 32.57 54.14 4.90
C GLY A 617 31.76 53.63 6.09
N VAL A 618 31.62 52.31 6.25
CA VAL A 618 30.75 51.67 7.26
C VAL A 618 31.55 50.64 8.07
N THR A 619 31.35 50.59 9.39
CA THR A 619 31.98 49.58 10.28
C THR A 619 31.28 48.23 10.23
N LEU A 620 31.24 47.59 9.05
CA LEU A 620 30.75 46.22 8.90
C LEU A 620 31.91 45.22 8.93
N PRO A 621 31.81 44.11 9.69
CA PRO A 621 32.94 43.20 9.91
C PRO A 621 33.15 42.20 8.76
N ASP A 622 32.20 42.04 7.85
CA ASP A 622 32.25 41.00 6.80
C ASP A 622 32.54 41.59 5.41
N TRP A 623 33.68 41.22 4.84
CA TRP A 623 34.14 41.68 3.52
C TRP A 623 33.92 40.63 2.42
N THR A 624 33.03 39.66 2.66
CA THR A 624 32.74 38.56 1.72
C THR A 624 32.16 39.06 0.40
N ALA A 625 31.19 39.96 0.44
CA ALA A 625 30.45 40.44 -0.72
C ALA A 625 31.35 40.98 -1.87
N PRO A 626 32.28 41.93 -1.63
CA PRO A 626 33.17 42.41 -2.68
C PRO A 626 34.19 41.34 -3.12
N ALA A 627 34.71 40.54 -2.19
CA ALA A 627 35.68 39.48 -2.51
C ALA A 627 35.13 38.42 -3.47
N ILE A 628 33.85 38.05 -3.30
CA ILE A 628 33.16 37.12 -4.20
C ILE A 628 33.09 37.67 -5.61
N GLN A 629 32.80 38.97 -5.78
CA GLN A 629 32.74 39.58 -7.11
C GLN A 629 34.08 39.55 -7.83
N PHE A 630 35.18 39.88 -7.16
CA PHE A 630 36.51 39.80 -7.77
C PHE A 630 36.84 38.36 -8.20
N CYS A 631 36.56 37.38 -7.35
CA CYS A 631 36.78 35.96 -7.67
C CYS A 631 35.92 35.48 -8.85
N ARG A 632 34.63 35.84 -8.87
CA ARG A 632 33.71 35.52 -9.97
C ARG A 632 34.20 36.11 -11.28
N CYS A 633 34.62 37.38 -11.28
CA CYS A 633 35.16 38.01 -12.48
C CYS A 633 36.37 37.26 -13.03
N LEU A 634 37.35 36.92 -12.18
CA LEU A 634 38.52 36.17 -12.62
C LEU A 634 38.13 34.79 -13.15
N GLU A 635 37.26 34.06 -12.46
CA GLU A 635 36.82 32.73 -12.89
C GLU A 635 36.08 32.76 -14.24
N MET A 636 35.19 33.73 -14.46
CA MET A 636 34.48 33.93 -15.73
C MET A 636 35.46 34.20 -16.88
N GLU A 637 36.45 35.06 -16.69
CA GLU A 637 37.44 35.36 -17.72
C GLU A 637 38.41 34.21 -17.98
N LEU A 638 38.76 33.43 -16.95
CA LEU A 638 39.53 32.20 -17.13
C LEU A 638 38.74 31.17 -17.94
N LYS A 639 37.45 30.95 -17.62
CA LYS A 639 36.56 30.09 -18.41
C LYS A 639 36.47 30.57 -19.87
N ARG A 640 36.24 31.87 -20.07
CA ARG A 640 36.10 32.47 -21.41
C ARG A 640 37.36 32.35 -22.27
N ARG A 641 38.54 32.43 -21.67
CA ARG A 641 39.83 32.41 -22.39
C ARG A 641 40.41 31.02 -22.55
N PHE A 642 40.28 30.16 -21.54
CA PHE A 642 40.88 28.84 -21.51
C PHE A 642 39.91 27.70 -21.77
N TYR A 643 38.69 27.74 -21.22
CA TYR A 643 37.76 26.61 -21.27
C TYR A 643 36.89 26.63 -22.52
N TYR A 644 36.03 27.64 -22.70
CA TYR A 644 35.05 27.67 -23.81
C TYR A 644 35.64 27.51 -25.21
N PRO A 645 36.82 28.10 -25.55
CA PRO A 645 37.39 27.94 -26.88
C PRO A 645 37.86 26.51 -27.21
N CYS A 646 38.03 25.65 -26.21
CA CYS A 646 38.53 24.28 -26.38
C CYS A 646 37.91 23.31 -25.36
N GLU A 647 36.60 23.45 -25.11
CA GLU A 647 35.87 22.66 -24.10
C GLU A 647 36.06 21.15 -24.30
N ASN A 648 35.97 20.68 -25.55
CA ASN A 648 36.14 19.27 -25.92
C ASN A 648 37.57 18.72 -25.70
N ASP A 649 38.57 19.59 -25.58
CA ASP A 649 39.96 19.16 -25.39
C ASP A 649 40.27 18.83 -23.93
N TYR A 650 39.45 19.31 -22.99
CA TYR A 650 39.65 19.09 -21.56
C TYR A 650 39.00 17.79 -21.08
N THR A 651 39.65 17.16 -20.11
CA THR A 651 39.09 16.06 -19.32
C THR A 651 38.86 16.55 -17.90
N LEU A 652 37.62 16.99 -17.62
CA LEU A 652 37.19 17.54 -16.32
C LEU A 652 36.16 16.63 -15.67
N GLY A 653 36.11 16.65 -14.34
CA GLY A 653 35.03 16.03 -13.56
C GLY A 653 33.73 16.83 -13.67
N ARG A 654 32.68 16.37 -12.97
CA ARG A 654 31.34 17.00 -13.02
C ARG A 654 31.29 18.43 -12.48
N SER A 655 32.30 18.86 -11.73
CA SER A 655 32.45 20.23 -11.21
C SER A 655 32.94 21.25 -12.25
N GLY A 656 33.41 20.82 -13.43
CA GLY A 656 33.84 21.71 -14.51
C GLY A 656 35.15 22.47 -14.23
N PHE A 657 35.38 23.56 -14.97
CA PHE A 657 36.57 24.42 -14.89
C PHE A 657 36.34 25.52 -13.85
N THR A 658 37.06 25.56 -12.73
CA THR A 658 36.90 26.55 -11.65
C THR A 658 38.17 27.38 -11.45
N LEU A 659 38.14 28.35 -10.53
CA LEU A 659 39.31 29.19 -10.23
C LEU A 659 40.57 28.39 -9.82
N GLY A 660 40.38 27.21 -9.22
CA GLY A 660 41.48 26.32 -8.80
C GLY A 660 42.07 25.46 -9.92
N THR A 661 41.40 25.37 -11.07
CA THR A 661 41.73 24.42 -12.13
C THR A 661 43.14 24.63 -12.71
N LEU A 662 43.54 25.88 -13.01
CA LEU A 662 44.88 26.17 -13.54
C LEU A 662 45.99 25.80 -12.56
N GLY A 663 45.81 26.13 -11.27
CA GLY A 663 46.77 25.77 -10.22
C GLY A 663 46.85 24.27 -9.98
N PHE A 664 45.74 23.54 -10.15
CA PHE A 664 45.71 22.08 -10.07
C PHE A 664 46.46 21.44 -11.25
N PHE A 665 46.21 21.90 -12.49
CA PHE A 665 46.93 21.41 -13.68
C PHE A 665 48.43 21.65 -13.58
N TYR A 666 48.83 22.82 -13.07
CA TYR A 666 50.23 23.16 -12.84
C TYR A 666 50.90 22.28 -11.79
N ARG A 667 50.25 22.02 -10.64
CA ARG A 667 50.80 21.16 -9.57
C ARG A 667 50.82 19.69 -9.94
N ASN A 668 49.88 19.23 -10.77
CA ASN A 668 49.68 17.83 -11.11
C ASN A 668 50.01 17.52 -12.57
N ARG A 669 51.08 18.13 -13.13
CA ARG A 669 51.48 17.95 -14.55
C ARG A 669 51.58 16.49 -14.99
N GLN A 670 51.96 15.58 -14.09
CA GLN A 670 52.03 14.15 -14.41
C GLN A 670 50.65 13.50 -14.60
N LYS A 671 49.63 13.92 -13.84
CA LYS A 671 48.27 13.36 -13.89
C LYS A 671 47.35 14.14 -14.84
N ALA A 672 47.54 15.45 -14.97
CA ALA A 672 46.72 16.37 -15.75
C ALA A 672 47.47 16.93 -16.98
N GLY A 673 48.53 16.25 -17.44
CA GLY A 673 49.45 16.75 -18.46
C GLY A 673 48.78 17.16 -19.77
N LYS A 674 47.75 16.41 -20.21
CA LYS A 674 46.95 16.77 -21.38
C LYS A 674 46.25 18.13 -21.20
N ASN A 675 45.60 18.33 -20.06
CA ASN A 675 44.87 19.58 -19.77
C ASN A 675 45.84 20.77 -19.62
N TRP A 676 47.00 20.56 -18.99
CA TRP A 676 48.04 21.60 -18.90
C TRP A 676 48.59 21.98 -20.28
N GLU A 677 48.85 21.00 -21.16
CA GLU A 677 49.31 21.27 -22.52
C GLU A 677 48.25 22.01 -23.35
N THR A 678 46.96 21.74 -23.15
CA THR A 678 45.87 22.51 -23.77
C THR A 678 45.93 23.98 -23.35
N CYS A 679 46.17 24.29 -22.06
CA CYS A 679 46.38 25.67 -21.61
C CYS A 679 47.63 26.31 -22.24
N CYS A 680 48.75 25.60 -22.30
CA CYS A 680 49.98 26.10 -22.94
C CYS A 680 49.77 26.40 -24.43
N ARG A 681 49.09 25.49 -25.16
CA ARG A 681 48.73 25.70 -26.57
C ARG A 681 47.89 26.96 -26.76
N ARG A 682 46.95 27.20 -25.84
CA ARG A 682 46.07 28.37 -25.85
C ARG A 682 46.82 29.68 -25.69
N VAL A 683 47.81 29.72 -24.80
CA VAL A 683 48.69 30.87 -24.58
C VAL A 683 49.54 31.14 -25.82
N ARG A 684 50.19 30.11 -26.39
CA ARG A 684 50.98 30.23 -27.63
C ARG A 684 50.13 30.75 -28.79
N ALA A 685 48.93 30.21 -28.98
CA ALA A 685 48.00 30.63 -30.03
C ALA A 685 47.53 32.08 -29.87
N SER A 686 47.65 32.66 -28.68
CA SER A 686 47.34 34.06 -28.40
C SER A 686 48.54 35.00 -28.55
N GLY A 687 49.74 34.46 -28.85
CA GLY A 687 50.99 35.21 -28.87
C GLY A 687 51.59 35.48 -27.48
N GLY A 688 51.11 34.80 -26.43
CA GLY A 688 51.60 34.96 -25.06
C GLY A 688 52.87 34.14 -24.79
N ASP A 689 53.68 34.61 -23.84
CA ASP A 689 54.86 33.90 -23.35
C ASP A 689 54.50 32.84 -22.29
N LEU A 690 55.05 31.63 -22.46
CA LEU A 690 54.81 30.51 -21.55
C LEU A 690 55.51 30.69 -20.20
N ALA A 691 56.72 31.27 -20.19
CA ALA A 691 57.42 31.49 -18.92
C ALA A 691 56.66 32.52 -18.07
N ALA A 692 56.16 33.58 -18.70
CA ALA A 692 55.25 34.54 -18.08
C ALA A 692 53.94 33.89 -17.60
N PHE A 693 53.33 33.00 -18.39
CA PHE A 693 52.13 32.26 -17.99
C PHE A 693 52.37 31.39 -16.75
N GLU A 694 53.46 30.63 -16.74
CA GLU A 694 53.85 29.81 -15.59
C GLU A 694 54.07 30.65 -14.34
N ALA A 695 54.75 31.79 -14.47
CA ALA A 695 54.96 32.72 -13.35
C ALA A 695 53.63 33.27 -12.80
N VAL A 696 52.67 33.58 -13.66
CA VAL A 696 51.34 34.05 -13.24
C VAL A 696 50.54 32.94 -12.54
N VAL A 697 50.59 31.71 -13.04
CA VAL A 697 49.94 30.56 -12.37
C VAL A 697 50.61 30.25 -11.03
N GLN A 698 51.94 30.33 -10.94
CA GLN A 698 52.66 30.22 -9.67
C GLN A 698 52.26 31.31 -8.68
N ARG A 699 52.14 32.56 -9.15
CA ARG A 699 51.65 33.69 -8.34
C ARG A 699 50.25 33.43 -7.80
N MET A 700 49.32 32.94 -8.62
CA MET A 700 47.97 32.56 -8.17
C MET A 700 47.98 31.52 -7.04
N ILE A 701 48.93 30.57 -7.08
CA ILE A 701 49.11 29.54 -6.06
C ILE A 701 49.73 30.12 -4.79
N GLN A 702 50.78 30.94 -4.93
CA GLN A 702 51.49 31.58 -3.81
C GLN A 702 50.61 32.58 -3.05
N GLU A 703 49.79 33.35 -3.77
CA GLU A 703 48.81 34.29 -3.20
C GLU A 703 47.55 33.57 -2.69
N ARG A 704 47.50 32.23 -2.78
CA ARG A 704 46.42 31.37 -2.26
C ARG A 704 45.02 31.76 -2.75
N VAL A 705 44.92 32.26 -3.99
CA VAL A 705 43.68 32.81 -4.57
C VAL A 705 42.52 31.81 -4.51
N SER A 706 42.76 30.55 -4.91
CA SER A 706 41.74 29.49 -4.88
C SER A 706 41.33 29.09 -3.46
N GLU A 707 42.27 29.07 -2.51
CA GLU A 707 41.99 28.71 -1.12
C GLU A 707 41.19 29.81 -0.42
N ASN A 708 41.56 31.07 -0.66
CA ASN A 708 40.83 32.22 -0.13
C ASN A 708 39.43 32.33 -0.76
N ARG A 709 39.27 32.01 -2.05
CA ARG A 709 37.94 31.89 -2.69
C ARG A 709 37.07 30.84 -2.00
N ASN A 710 37.62 29.67 -1.70
CA ASN A 710 36.84 28.61 -1.04
C ASN A 710 36.38 29.03 0.36
N LYS A 711 37.21 29.77 1.11
CA LYS A 711 36.84 30.35 2.42
C LYS A 711 35.59 31.24 2.36
N LEU A 712 35.36 31.95 1.25
CA LEU A 712 34.21 32.85 1.08
C LEU A 712 32.85 32.11 1.17
N ALA A 713 32.83 30.81 0.87
CA ALA A 713 31.61 29.99 0.92
C ALA A 713 31.30 29.40 2.31
N HIS A 714 32.19 29.53 3.30
CA HIS A 714 31.99 29.01 4.67
C HIS A 714 31.25 30.02 5.58
N GLU A 715 30.86 29.63 6.81
CA GLU A 715 30.01 30.43 7.73
C GLU A 715 30.69 31.66 8.36
N GLY A 716 32.03 31.74 8.31
CA GLY A 716 32.79 32.77 9.02
C GLY A 716 32.76 34.14 8.33
N THR A 717 32.82 35.22 9.11
CA THR A 717 33.06 36.57 8.59
C THR A 717 34.42 36.62 7.89
N VAL A 718 34.48 37.23 6.71
CA VAL A 718 35.74 37.41 5.99
C VAL A 718 36.35 38.74 6.41
N GLU A 719 37.52 38.67 7.01
CA GLU A 719 38.26 39.87 7.41
C GLU A 719 38.71 40.68 6.20
N ARG A 720 38.81 42.01 6.39
CA ARG A 720 39.24 42.96 5.36
C ARG A 720 40.54 42.53 4.68
N HIS A 721 41.54 42.07 5.44
CA HIS A 721 42.85 41.72 4.88
C HIS A 721 42.79 40.57 3.85
N VAL A 722 41.85 39.62 4.02
CA VAL A 722 41.64 38.52 3.07
C VAL A 722 40.98 39.03 1.79
N ALA A 723 39.97 39.89 1.92
CA ALA A 723 39.30 40.51 0.79
C ALA A 723 40.23 41.46 0.02
N GLU A 724 41.07 42.22 0.73
CA GLU A 724 42.10 43.10 0.17
C GLU A 724 43.15 42.31 -0.61
N SER A 725 43.64 41.21 -0.03
CA SER A 725 44.56 40.30 -0.72
C SER A 725 43.95 39.77 -2.02
N LEU A 726 42.69 39.31 -2.01
CA LEU A 726 42.00 38.84 -3.22
C LEU A 726 41.82 39.96 -4.25
N ARG A 727 41.42 41.15 -3.81
CA ARG A 727 41.26 42.33 -4.68
C ARG A 727 42.58 42.69 -5.36
N ASP A 728 43.63 42.87 -4.58
CA ASP A 728 44.94 43.29 -5.07
C ASP A 728 45.61 42.24 -5.96
N SER A 729 45.42 40.95 -5.65
CA SER A 729 45.81 39.84 -6.54
C SER A 729 45.10 39.93 -7.89
N ILE A 730 43.78 40.14 -7.89
CA ILE A 730 42.96 40.01 -9.09
C ILE A 730 43.02 41.26 -9.97
N ILE A 731 42.69 42.43 -9.44
CA ILE A 731 42.64 43.69 -10.20
C ILE A 731 43.95 44.49 -10.14
N GLY A 732 44.84 44.19 -9.20
CA GLY A 732 46.14 44.84 -9.07
C GLY A 732 46.17 45.97 -8.06
N SER A 733 47.38 46.41 -7.72
CA SER A 733 47.66 47.56 -6.88
C SER A 733 48.51 48.58 -7.64
N ARG A 734 48.77 49.76 -7.05
CA ARG A 734 49.67 50.77 -7.65
C ARG A 734 51.10 50.23 -7.93
N ALA A 735 51.52 49.20 -7.20
CA ALA A 735 52.86 48.64 -7.33
C ALA A 735 52.95 47.45 -8.30
N HIS A 736 51.86 46.69 -8.49
CA HIS A 736 51.88 45.47 -9.29
C HIS A 736 50.58 45.31 -10.10
N PRO A 737 50.66 44.99 -11.40
CA PRO A 737 49.48 44.68 -12.20
C PRO A 737 48.77 43.43 -11.67
N GLY A 738 47.43 43.43 -11.75
CA GLY A 738 46.60 42.30 -11.33
C GLY A 738 46.69 41.11 -12.27
N LEU A 739 46.36 39.93 -11.74
CA LEU A 739 46.28 38.68 -12.51
C LEU A 739 45.33 38.82 -13.71
N LEU A 740 44.20 39.49 -13.52
CA LEU A 740 43.18 39.64 -14.54
C LEU A 740 43.69 40.46 -15.73
N LEU A 741 44.42 41.55 -15.48
CA LEU A 741 45.01 42.38 -16.54
C LEU A 741 45.99 41.56 -17.39
N TRP A 742 46.80 40.72 -16.75
CA TRP A 742 47.74 39.86 -17.48
C TRP A 742 47.00 38.90 -18.41
N PHE A 743 45.96 38.20 -17.93
CA PHE A 743 45.19 37.28 -18.78
C PHE A 743 44.51 38.00 -19.94
N VAL A 744 44.02 39.21 -19.69
CA VAL A 744 43.36 40.04 -20.68
C VAL A 744 44.30 40.46 -21.81
N GLN A 745 45.54 40.80 -21.46
CA GLN A 745 46.58 41.23 -22.41
C GLN A 745 47.18 40.06 -23.21
N ASN A 746 47.34 38.88 -22.58
CA ASN A 746 48.19 37.80 -23.11
C ASN A 746 47.43 36.58 -23.64
N VAL A 747 46.13 36.47 -23.35
CA VAL A 747 45.31 35.33 -23.79
C VAL A 747 44.05 35.84 -24.46
N ASN A 748 43.89 35.63 -25.76
CA ASN A 748 42.71 36.12 -26.47
C ASN A 748 41.45 35.31 -26.10
N VAL A 749 40.26 35.78 -26.47
CA VAL A 749 38.98 35.12 -26.14
C VAL A 749 38.55 34.02 -27.13
N GLY A 750 39.36 33.77 -28.16
CA GLY A 750 39.03 32.83 -29.25
C GLY A 750 38.29 33.55 -30.37
N SER A 751 38.39 33.04 -31.58
CA SER A 751 37.57 33.46 -32.73
C SER A 751 36.27 32.69 -32.77
#